data_AF-A0A0J1GBX5-F1
#
_entry.id   AF-A0A0J1GBX5-F1
#
_cell.length_a   1.000
_cell.length_b   1.000
_cell.length_c   1.000
_cell.angle_alpha   90.00
_cell.angle_beta   90.00
_cell.angle_gamma   90.00
#
_symmetry.space_group_name_H-M   'P 1'
#
loop_
_entity.id
_entity.type
_entity.pdbx_description
1 polymer ?
#
loop_
_entity_poly.entity_id
_entity_poly.type
_entity_poly.pdbx_seq_one_letter_code
_entity_poly.pdbx_strand_id
1 'polypeptide(L)'
;MQILEQRFLRGPNIHADTPCLLSVLDLGDLYGVSTRELPQFNEALLTLLPSLADYLVPTGQPGGFAQRLREGTYLARVVEHVTLGLQCLAGAPASFGRTRPVTGTPGQYRVVCAYQIEKVAQPAFELAVEIVDALAHGGRFDNMAARLEELRELAEHYAIGTSTAAVLAAAHERGIPVQRITEDANLFQLGWGVKQKRIQATITGETSNIAVRIASDKQLTKQLLLEAGVPVPEGETVTSIDDALRVARRLAVPVTVKPLDANQGKGVTVDCRTPEEVEQAYAFARKHGRRIIVERYVQGRDYRVFVAAGRVAAASCRRPAHVLGDGRHSIRELVAIENRNPARGEGHTNILTQIALDAHAEDMLRKQGYAPDSVPAEGITVELRGNANLSTGGTAEDVTDLLPESTRRICVRAASKIGLDVAGIDIVCRDISVPLASQGGAVIEVNAAPGIRMHQYPSSGAPRDAGDAIVEGLMGASDGRIPIIACTGTNGKTTTTLLIAHTTRLAGRVTGVTTTHGVYIDGKQITKGDCTGYWSARTVLSAPEVEIAVLETARGGILKRGLAFDRCDVGIVLNVSPDHLGLDGIDTIEDLAQVKAVVPLSSTRAAVLNAEDPLCVAMARRVRPDVELVYFSMEADNPVLLRHLEEGGRAAYLQDNAIVLADGNVHQELLRVESMPISMGGRARYNIANGLAAAAGLMAAGFSNLQIATGLSTFVSDGKTNPLRTNVFEVRGVTVIVDYAHNPAAYAALAEMARSLLPGQLVGIVTAPGDRRDEDLLEVGRICAARFDELVVYESSSRGRAYGGAVDLILQGAEQVVGKTDTLHREPEVGEAIRLGLSLCERGDVLVFACGSSLDVFVNAIREMDPESAERIAAQVG
;
A
#
# COMPACT_ATOMS: atom_id res chain seq x y z
N MET A 1 31.62 10.86 0.38
CA MET A 1 30.62 9.90 0.92
C MET A 1 30.05 9.04 -0.21
N GLN A 2 29.60 7.80 0.06
CA GLN A 2 29.06 6.89 -0.96
C GLN A 2 27.76 6.21 -0.50
N ILE A 3 26.74 6.18 -1.36
CA ILE A 3 25.51 5.41 -1.15
C ILE A 3 25.76 3.96 -1.58
N LEU A 4 25.64 3.02 -0.64
CA LEU A 4 25.89 1.59 -0.89
C LEU A 4 24.62 0.82 -1.25
N GLU A 5 23.49 1.18 -0.66
CA GLU A 5 22.21 0.51 -0.85
C GLU A 5 21.06 1.52 -0.68
N GLN A 6 19.99 1.36 -1.45
CA GLN A 6 18.71 2.05 -1.22
C GLN A 6 17.54 1.10 -1.44
N ARG A 7 16.54 1.17 -0.54
CA ARG A 7 15.30 0.40 -0.64
C ARG A 7 14.10 1.17 -0.12
N PHE A 8 12.96 1.01 -0.80
CA PHE A 8 11.67 1.55 -0.38
C PHE A 8 10.90 0.55 0.48
N LEU A 9 10.66 0.92 1.73
CA LEU A 9 9.72 0.28 2.64
C LEU A 9 8.35 0.95 2.43
N ARG A 10 7.34 0.20 2.01
CA ARG A 10 6.06 0.71 1.48
C ARG A 10 4.87 0.59 2.42
N GLY A 11 5.09 -0.05 3.56
CA GLY A 11 4.10 -0.16 4.62
C GLY A 11 4.79 -0.31 5.97
N PRO A 12 4.05 -0.77 6.99
CA PRO A 12 4.61 -1.00 8.31
C PRO A 12 5.90 -1.83 8.25
N ASN A 13 6.91 -1.34 8.97
CA ASN A 13 8.26 -1.88 8.94
C ASN A 13 8.92 -1.74 10.32
N ILE A 14 10.18 -2.15 10.45
CA ILE A 14 10.88 -2.14 11.74
C ILE A 14 11.18 -0.73 12.28
N HIS A 15 11.09 0.29 11.43
CA HIS A 15 11.44 1.67 11.79
C HIS A 15 10.22 2.53 12.06
N ALA A 16 9.17 2.39 11.25
CA ALA A 16 7.92 3.13 11.33
C ALA A 16 6.73 2.30 10.80
N ASP A 17 5.52 2.74 11.14
CA ASP A 17 4.26 2.29 10.55
C ASP A 17 3.99 2.94 9.18
N THR A 18 4.72 4.00 8.83
CA THR A 18 4.64 4.70 7.54
C THR A 18 5.71 4.27 6.53
N PRO A 19 5.48 4.49 5.22
CA PRO A 19 6.49 4.27 4.19
C PRO A 19 7.80 5.04 4.44
N CYS A 20 8.94 4.39 4.19
CA CYS A 20 10.28 4.94 4.43
C CYS A 20 11.28 4.54 3.34
N LEU A 21 12.18 5.45 2.97
CA LEU A 21 13.39 5.15 2.22
C LEU A 21 14.48 4.76 3.22
N LEU A 22 15.02 3.56 3.08
CA LEU A 22 16.20 3.11 3.82
C LEU A 22 17.39 3.17 2.89
N SER A 23 18.42 3.92 3.29
CA SER A 23 19.70 4.03 2.60
C SER A 23 20.84 3.54 3.50
N VAL A 24 21.82 2.85 2.94
CA VAL A 24 23.10 2.57 3.60
C VAL A 24 24.15 3.53 3.03
N LEU A 25 24.69 4.38 3.89
CA LEU A 25 25.65 5.44 3.54
C LEU A 25 27.03 5.12 4.16
N ASP A 26 28.06 5.10 3.33
CA ASP A 26 29.45 5.07 3.77
C ASP A 26 30.02 6.51 3.83
N LEU A 27 30.50 6.90 5.00
CA LEU A 27 31.10 8.22 5.19
C LEU A 27 32.50 8.34 4.59
N GLY A 28 33.19 7.23 4.32
CA GLY A 28 34.54 7.24 3.78
C GLY A 28 35.53 7.98 4.69
N ASP A 29 36.27 8.93 4.12
CA ASP A 29 37.25 9.77 4.81
C ASP A 29 36.63 10.74 5.83
N LEU A 30 35.32 10.98 5.75
CA LEU A 30 34.58 11.78 6.72
C LEU A 30 34.08 10.97 7.92
N TYR A 31 34.43 9.68 8.02
CA TYR A 31 34.11 8.88 9.19
C TYR A 31 34.81 9.41 10.45
N GLY A 32 34.03 9.56 11.53
CA GLY A 32 34.52 10.09 12.81
C GLY A 32 34.59 11.62 12.89
N VAL A 33 34.39 12.32 11.77
CA VAL A 33 34.39 13.79 11.72
C VAL A 33 33.06 14.35 12.21
N SER A 34 33.11 15.22 13.22
CA SER A 34 31.96 15.96 13.72
C SER A 34 31.76 17.28 12.98
N THR A 35 30.52 17.76 12.89
CA THR A 35 30.22 19.09 12.32
C THR A 35 30.94 20.25 13.03
N ARG A 36 31.38 20.08 14.28
CA ARG A 36 32.22 21.07 15.00
C ARG A 36 33.65 21.16 14.48
N GLU A 37 34.14 20.09 13.86
CA GLU A 37 35.50 19.98 13.34
C GLU A 37 35.60 20.51 11.90
N LEU A 38 34.47 20.79 11.26
CA LEU A 38 34.37 21.29 9.89
C LEU A 38 34.23 22.82 9.89
N PRO A 39 35.26 23.58 9.50
CA PRO A 39 35.19 25.04 9.47
C PRO A 39 34.12 25.51 8.48
N GLN A 40 33.29 26.48 8.89
CA GLN A 40 32.25 27.12 8.06
C GLN A 40 31.11 26.21 7.55
N PHE A 41 31.18 24.89 7.75
CA PHE A 41 30.17 23.93 7.29
C PHE A 41 28.76 24.28 7.76
N ASN A 42 28.59 24.50 9.06
CA ASN A 42 27.28 24.78 9.66
C ASN A 42 26.64 26.04 9.07
N GLU A 43 27.40 27.13 8.95
CA GLU A 43 26.91 28.41 8.42
C GLU A 43 26.63 28.30 6.92
N ALA A 44 27.48 27.58 6.16
CA ALA A 44 27.25 27.32 4.74
C ALA A 44 25.97 26.51 4.51
N LEU A 45 25.74 25.46 5.30
CA LEU A 45 24.54 24.63 5.21
C LEU A 45 23.27 25.42 5.57
N LEU A 46 23.29 26.17 6.66
CA LEU A 46 22.14 26.98 7.09
C LEU A 46 21.87 28.16 6.15
N THR A 47 22.90 28.68 5.47
CA THR A 47 22.72 29.68 4.40
C THR A 47 22.09 29.07 3.16
N LEU A 48 22.51 27.86 2.78
CA LEU A 48 21.98 27.14 1.61
C LEU A 48 20.54 26.68 1.82
N LEU A 49 20.23 26.23 3.04
CA LEU A 49 18.94 25.69 3.46
C LEU A 49 18.45 26.37 4.74
N PRO A 50 17.96 27.63 4.66
CA PRO A 50 17.52 28.38 5.83
C PRO A 50 16.38 27.71 6.60
N SER A 51 15.52 26.94 5.92
CA SER A 51 14.44 26.18 6.56
C SER A 51 14.91 25.15 7.58
N LEU A 52 16.19 24.71 7.51
CA LEU A 52 16.79 23.84 8.51
C LEU A 52 17.05 24.56 9.85
N ALA A 53 17.12 25.90 9.83
CA ALA A 53 17.31 26.70 11.04
C ALA A 53 16.05 26.72 11.92
N ASP A 54 14.86 26.67 11.32
CA ASP A 54 13.57 26.65 12.04
C ASP A 54 13.02 25.22 12.25
N TYR A 55 13.74 24.20 11.76
CA TYR A 55 13.28 22.82 11.73
C TYR A 55 13.07 22.26 13.14
N LEU A 56 11.83 21.84 13.42
CA LEU A 56 11.47 21.12 14.63
C LEU A 56 12.12 19.74 14.60
N VAL A 57 13.14 19.55 15.43
CA VAL A 57 13.64 18.20 15.78
C VAL A 57 12.53 17.48 16.55
N PRO A 58 12.47 16.13 16.56
CA PRO A 58 11.51 15.37 17.40
C PRO A 58 11.49 15.74 18.90
N THR A 59 12.40 16.60 19.39
CA THR A 59 12.41 17.19 20.73
C THR A 59 11.46 18.39 20.89
N GLY A 60 10.77 18.84 19.85
CA GLY A 60 9.69 19.83 19.92
C GLY A 60 10.12 21.29 20.13
N GLN A 61 11.42 21.61 20.09
CA GLN A 61 11.92 22.97 20.18
C GLN A 61 12.31 23.53 18.79
N PRO A 62 11.78 24.68 18.37
CA PRO A 62 12.25 25.40 17.19
C PRO A 62 13.77 25.63 17.27
N GLY A 63 14.50 25.39 16.18
CA GLY A 63 15.96 25.58 16.14
C GLY A 63 16.80 24.45 16.75
N GLY A 64 16.19 23.36 17.20
CA GLY A 64 16.91 22.24 17.81
C GLY A 64 17.96 21.59 16.89
N PHE A 65 17.77 21.61 15.57
CA PHE A 65 18.73 21.00 14.64
C PHE A 65 19.96 21.90 14.44
N ALA A 66 19.74 23.21 14.23
CA ALA A 66 20.82 24.18 14.16
C ALA A 66 21.66 24.21 15.44
N GLN A 67 21.02 24.06 16.61
CA GLN A 67 21.74 23.88 17.86
C GLN A 67 22.60 22.61 17.84
N ARG A 68 22.06 21.46 17.44
CA ARG A 68 22.84 20.21 17.34
C ARG A 68 24.00 20.29 16.35
N LEU A 69 23.82 20.98 15.21
CA LEU A 69 24.91 21.21 14.24
C LEU A 69 26.09 21.94 14.91
N ARG A 70 25.80 22.99 15.70
CA ARG A 70 26.81 23.72 16.50
C ARG A 70 27.33 22.89 17.67
N GLU A 71 26.50 21.99 18.22
CA GLU A 71 26.90 21.04 19.27
C GLU A 71 27.75 19.87 18.77
N GLY A 72 27.86 19.70 17.45
CA GLY A 72 28.59 18.60 16.86
C GLY A 72 27.69 17.38 16.68
N THR A 73 27.47 17.00 15.44
CA THR A 73 26.79 15.76 15.07
C THR A 73 27.52 15.09 13.91
N TYR A 74 27.19 13.83 13.63
CA TYR A 74 27.81 13.09 12.53
C TYR A 74 27.09 13.35 11.21
N LEU A 75 27.85 13.33 10.11
CA LEU A 75 27.34 13.72 8.79
C LEU A 75 26.20 12.83 8.27
N ALA A 76 26.16 11.54 8.62
CA ALA A 76 25.02 10.68 8.28
C ALA A 76 23.69 11.23 8.85
N ARG A 77 23.72 11.78 10.07
CA ARG A 77 22.56 12.42 10.69
C ARG A 77 22.23 13.75 10.03
N VAL A 78 23.23 14.47 9.50
CA VAL A 78 22.99 15.69 8.72
C VAL A 78 22.28 15.35 7.41
N VAL A 79 22.74 14.32 6.68
CA VAL A 79 22.09 13.83 5.46
C VAL A 79 20.62 13.49 5.70
N GLU A 80 20.29 12.83 6.81
CA GLU A 80 18.89 12.56 7.21
C GLU A 80 18.04 13.84 7.24
N HIS A 81 18.47 14.85 8.00
CA HIS A 81 17.70 16.09 8.18
C HIS A 81 17.65 16.93 6.90
N VAL A 82 18.75 16.97 6.12
CA VAL A 82 18.77 17.62 4.81
C VAL A 82 17.80 16.93 3.85
N THR A 83 17.75 15.59 3.83
CA THR A 83 16.78 14.84 3.00
C THR A 83 15.34 15.22 3.34
N LEU A 84 14.98 15.25 4.63
CA LEU A 84 13.63 15.64 5.05
C LEU A 84 13.33 17.10 4.70
N GLY A 85 14.29 18.01 4.90
CA GLY A 85 14.16 19.42 4.53
C GLY A 85 13.95 19.63 3.03
N LEU A 86 14.69 18.91 2.18
CA LEU A 86 14.55 18.95 0.72
C LEU A 86 13.18 18.45 0.27
N GLN A 87 12.68 17.34 0.83
CA GLN A 87 11.34 16.84 0.55
C GLN A 87 10.25 17.87 0.92
N CYS A 88 10.37 18.52 2.07
CA CYS A 88 9.46 19.59 2.48
C CYS A 88 9.51 20.80 1.53
N LEU A 89 10.70 21.24 1.12
CA LEU A 89 10.87 22.36 0.18
C LEU A 89 10.41 22.05 -1.25
N ALA A 90 10.41 20.76 -1.62
CA ALA A 90 9.88 20.27 -2.89
C ALA A 90 8.34 20.16 -2.89
N GLY A 91 7.68 20.26 -1.74
CA GLY A 91 6.22 20.12 -1.62
C GLY A 91 5.71 18.72 -1.29
N ALA A 92 6.60 17.82 -0.84
CA ALA A 92 6.28 16.45 -0.41
C ALA A 92 6.69 16.22 1.06
N PRO A 93 6.02 16.86 2.03
CA PRO A 93 6.50 16.94 3.41
C PRO A 93 6.66 15.58 4.10
N ALA A 94 7.78 15.40 4.80
CA ALA A 94 8.07 14.22 5.62
C ALA A 94 8.80 14.63 6.91
N SER A 95 8.46 14.00 8.04
CA SER A 95 8.93 14.43 9.37
C SER A 95 9.68 13.35 10.16
N PHE A 96 9.53 12.08 9.79
CA PHE A 96 10.20 10.98 10.47
C PHE A 96 11.55 10.66 9.83
N GLY A 97 12.60 10.62 10.65
CA GLY A 97 13.94 10.21 10.27
C GLY A 97 14.66 9.45 11.39
N ARG A 98 15.49 8.50 11.01
CA ARG A 98 16.32 7.73 11.96
C ARG A 98 17.64 7.32 11.32
N THR A 99 18.74 7.61 12.02
CA THR A 99 20.10 7.21 11.63
C THR A 99 20.68 6.28 12.67
N ARG A 100 21.27 5.15 12.24
CA ARG A 100 21.98 4.20 13.10
C ARG A 100 23.25 3.69 12.43
N PRO A 101 24.35 3.47 13.15
CA PRO A 101 25.53 2.81 12.58
C PRO A 101 25.18 1.37 12.14
N VAL A 102 25.90 0.87 11.14
CA VAL A 102 25.88 -0.54 10.76
C VAL A 102 26.83 -1.30 11.68
N THR A 103 26.34 -2.35 12.34
CA THR A 103 27.15 -3.19 13.22
C THR A 103 28.33 -3.79 12.46
N GLY A 104 29.54 -3.71 13.05
CA GLY A 104 30.73 -4.36 12.48
C GLY A 104 31.37 -3.66 11.29
N THR A 105 30.76 -2.61 10.72
CA THR A 105 31.34 -1.83 9.60
C THR A 105 31.51 -0.34 9.96
N PRO A 106 32.66 0.04 10.56
CA PRO A 106 32.99 1.44 10.80
C PRO A 106 32.83 2.29 9.54
N GLY A 107 32.25 3.48 9.65
CA GLY A 107 31.99 4.36 8.50
C GLY A 107 30.60 4.23 7.91
N GLN A 108 29.91 3.10 8.10
CA GLN A 108 28.62 2.84 7.46
C GLN A 108 27.43 3.11 8.38
N TYR A 109 26.42 3.77 7.85
CA TYR A 109 25.20 4.18 8.56
C TYR A 109 23.95 3.80 7.78
N ARG A 110 22.93 3.29 8.49
CA ARG A 110 21.56 3.17 7.98
C ARG A 110 20.83 4.47 8.25
N VAL A 111 20.43 5.16 7.19
CA VAL A 111 19.62 6.37 7.24
C VAL A 111 18.23 6.05 6.71
N VAL A 112 17.22 6.25 7.54
CA VAL A 112 15.82 5.96 7.24
C VAL A 112 15.05 7.28 7.25
N CYS A 113 14.40 7.62 6.14
CA CYS A 113 13.58 8.82 6.00
C CYS A 113 12.18 8.43 5.54
N ALA A 114 11.13 8.93 6.21
CA ALA A 114 9.78 8.80 5.69
C ALA A 114 9.62 9.55 4.36
N TYR A 115 8.64 9.14 3.55
CA TYR A 115 8.31 9.80 2.30
C TYR A 115 6.80 9.77 2.00
N GLN A 116 6.36 10.70 1.16
CA GLN A 116 5.03 10.69 0.55
C GLN A 116 5.08 10.27 -0.93
N ILE A 117 6.15 10.62 -1.63
CA ILE A 117 6.35 10.35 -3.07
C ILE A 117 7.71 9.66 -3.25
N GLU A 118 7.71 8.39 -3.68
CA GLU A 118 8.95 7.60 -3.89
C GLU A 118 9.92 8.33 -4.84
N LYS A 119 9.37 8.92 -5.90
CA LYS A 119 10.08 9.62 -6.96
C LYS A 119 10.75 10.93 -6.53
N VAL A 120 10.40 11.46 -5.36
CA VAL A 120 11.05 12.63 -4.75
C VAL A 120 12.06 12.20 -3.68
N ALA A 121 11.74 11.17 -2.91
CA ALA A 121 12.55 10.75 -1.76
C ALA A 121 13.97 10.33 -2.12
N GLN A 122 14.15 9.52 -3.16
CA GLN A 122 15.47 9.05 -3.59
C GLN A 122 16.33 10.21 -4.14
N PRO A 123 15.86 11.02 -5.11
CA PRO A 123 16.62 12.19 -5.58
C PRO A 123 16.91 13.21 -4.46
N ALA A 124 15.99 13.40 -3.51
CA ALA A 124 16.23 14.27 -2.35
C ALA A 124 17.34 13.72 -1.45
N PHE A 125 17.43 12.39 -1.26
CA PHE A 125 18.51 11.76 -0.49
C PHE A 125 19.86 11.88 -1.22
N GLU A 126 19.89 11.63 -2.53
CA GLU A 126 21.08 11.77 -3.37
C GLU A 126 21.60 13.22 -3.32
N LEU A 127 20.72 14.21 -3.50
CA LEU A 127 21.06 15.62 -3.38
C LEU A 127 21.54 15.99 -1.97
N ALA A 128 20.94 15.41 -0.92
CA ALA A 128 21.40 15.63 0.45
C ALA A 128 22.84 15.14 0.66
N VAL A 129 23.19 13.98 0.11
CA VAL A 129 24.57 13.45 0.15
C VAL A 129 25.51 14.38 -0.61
N GLU A 130 25.15 14.80 -1.83
CA GLU A 130 25.97 15.73 -2.64
C GLU A 130 26.23 17.06 -1.90
N ILE A 131 25.20 17.67 -1.31
CA ILE A 131 25.32 18.93 -0.56
C ILE A 131 26.24 18.75 0.64
N VAL A 132 25.98 17.74 1.47
CA VAL A 132 26.75 17.53 2.71
C VAL A 132 28.19 17.17 2.40
N ASP A 133 28.45 16.37 1.37
CA ASP A 133 29.81 15.99 0.96
C ASP A 133 30.61 17.18 0.44
N ALA A 134 30.01 17.98 -0.45
CA ALA A 134 30.66 19.17 -1.00
C ALA A 134 31.04 20.18 0.09
N LEU A 135 30.11 20.45 1.01
CA LEU A 135 30.34 21.39 2.12
C LEU A 135 31.35 20.84 3.14
N ALA A 136 31.33 19.54 3.43
CA ALA A 136 32.27 18.93 4.38
C ALA A 136 33.72 18.99 3.89
N HIS A 137 33.95 18.96 2.57
CA HIS A 137 35.27 19.15 1.95
C HIS A 137 35.64 20.63 1.74
N GLY A 138 34.90 21.58 2.33
CA GLY A 138 35.16 23.03 2.20
C GLY A 138 34.81 23.62 0.84
N GLY A 139 34.06 22.87 0.00
CA GLY A 139 33.56 23.33 -1.29
C GLY A 139 32.34 24.25 -1.17
N ARG A 140 31.79 24.64 -2.32
CA ARG A 140 30.53 25.39 -2.45
C ARG A 140 29.52 24.54 -3.21
N PHE A 141 28.23 24.81 -2.99
CA PHE A 141 27.14 24.20 -3.74
C PHE A 141 26.32 25.28 -4.46
N ASP A 142 26.73 25.65 -5.67
CA ASP A 142 26.21 26.84 -6.35
C ASP A 142 24.90 26.58 -7.16
N ASN A 143 24.50 25.32 -7.37
CA ASN A 143 23.35 24.93 -8.21
C ASN A 143 22.06 24.61 -7.41
N MET A 144 21.96 25.06 -6.17
CA MET A 144 20.85 24.71 -5.27
C MET A 144 19.46 25.04 -5.83
N ALA A 145 19.30 26.23 -6.43
CA ALA A 145 17.99 26.65 -6.95
C ALA A 145 17.51 25.75 -8.10
N ALA A 146 18.39 25.39 -9.04
CA ALA A 146 18.06 24.51 -10.15
C ALA A 146 17.73 23.08 -9.67
N ARG A 147 18.54 22.52 -8.76
CA ARG A 147 18.31 21.17 -8.22
C ARG A 147 17.04 21.09 -7.37
N LEU A 148 16.71 22.15 -6.65
CA LEU A 148 15.43 22.23 -5.91
C LEU A 148 14.24 22.33 -6.88
N GLU A 149 14.40 23.03 -7.99
CA GLU A 149 13.36 23.11 -9.02
C GLU A 149 13.10 21.75 -9.67
N GLU A 150 14.15 20.97 -9.98
CA GLU A 150 14.00 19.58 -10.44
C GLU A 150 13.19 18.72 -9.45
N LEU A 151 13.43 18.87 -8.13
CA LEU A 151 12.65 18.18 -7.11
C LEU A 151 11.19 18.65 -7.06
N ARG A 152 10.93 19.94 -7.27
CA ARG A 152 9.56 20.49 -7.34
C ARG A 152 8.82 20.02 -8.57
N GLU A 153 9.47 19.97 -9.73
CA GLU A 153 8.90 19.43 -10.96
C GLU A 153 8.53 17.95 -10.76
N LEU A 154 9.39 17.16 -10.10
CA LEU A 154 9.07 15.78 -9.73
C LEU A 154 7.87 15.72 -8.77
N ALA A 155 7.87 16.53 -7.72
CA ALA A 155 6.77 16.55 -6.76
C ALA A 155 5.44 16.92 -7.43
N GLU A 156 5.43 17.92 -8.32
CA GLU A 156 4.25 18.33 -9.08
C GLU A 156 3.79 17.25 -10.06
N HIS A 157 4.72 16.61 -10.79
CA HIS A 157 4.40 15.57 -11.76
C HIS A 157 3.70 14.36 -11.12
N TYR A 158 4.17 13.95 -9.93
CA TYR A 158 3.64 12.81 -9.20
C TYR A 158 2.56 13.19 -8.18
N ALA A 159 2.25 14.49 -8.03
CA ALA A 159 1.27 14.99 -7.07
C ALA A 159 -0.12 14.41 -7.33
N ILE A 160 -0.83 14.16 -6.25
CA ILE A 160 -2.24 13.77 -6.30
C ILE A 160 -3.06 15.05 -6.43
N GLY A 161 -3.76 15.20 -7.55
CA GLY A 161 -4.62 16.37 -7.80
C GLY A 161 -5.67 16.55 -6.68
N THR A 162 -5.97 17.79 -6.31
CA THR A 162 -6.79 18.12 -5.12
C THR A 162 -8.16 17.42 -5.04
N SER A 163 -8.86 17.23 -6.15
CA SER A 163 -10.12 16.49 -6.17
C SER A 163 -9.90 15.02 -5.77
N THR A 164 -8.89 14.38 -6.35
CA THR A 164 -8.51 13.02 -5.97
C THR A 164 -8.06 12.97 -4.52
N ALA A 165 -7.23 13.93 -4.08
CA ALA A 165 -6.73 14.00 -2.71
C ALA A 165 -7.87 14.12 -1.69
N ALA A 166 -8.93 14.88 -1.98
CA ALA A 166 -10.12 14.96 -1.13
C ALA A 166 -10.86 13.61 -1.03
N VAL A 167 -10.99 12.87 -2.13
CA VAL A 167 -11.59 11.51 -2.10
C VAL A 167 -10.73 10.54 -1.30
N LEU A 168 -9.40 10.59 -1.47
CA LEU A 168 -8.49 9.72 -0.72
C LEU A 168 -8.42 10.07 0.77
N ALA A 169 -8.48 11.35 1.12
CA ALA A 169 -8.57 11.82 2.50
C ALA A 169 -9.86 11.31 3.16
N ALA A 170 -11.01 11.45 2.50
CA ALA A 170 -12.27 10.91 3.00
C ALA A 170 -12.25 9.38 3.16
N ALA A 171 -11.62 8.66 2.22
CA ALA A 171 -11.41 7.22 2.35
C ALA A 171 -10.54 6.87 3.58
N HIS A 172 -9.46 7.63 3.80
CA HIS A 172 -8.59 7.47 4.96
C HIS A 172 -9.31 7.75 6.28
N GLU A 173 -10.12 8.82 6.36
CA GLU A 173 -10.93 9.17 7.53
C GLU A 173 -11.96 8.10 7.87
N ARG A 174 -12.52 7.44 6.84
CA ARG A 174 -13.40 6.26 6.99
C ARG A 174 -12.64 4.96 7.31
N GLY A 175 -11.30 5.01 7.40
CA GLY A 175 -10.46 3.85 7.66
C GLY A 175 -10.33 2.88 6.49
N ILE A 176 -10.69 3.30 5.27
CA ILE A 176 -10.62 2.51 4.04
C ILE A 176 -9.18 2.55 3.52
N PRO A 177 -8.54 1.39 3.24
CA PRO A 177 -7.18 1.38 2.75
C PRO A 177 -7.14 1.84 1.29
N VAL A 178 -6.12 2.61 0.94
CA VAL A 178 -5.93 3.17 -0.40
C VAL A 178 -4.60 2.72 -0.96
N GLN A 179 -4.57 2.42 -2.25
CA GLN A 179 -3.33 2.19 -2.99
C GLN A 179 -3.37 2.90 -4.34
N ARG A 180 -2.29 3.58 -4.71
CA ARG A 180 -2.02 3.93 -6.10
C ARG A 180 -1.58 2.67 -6.84
N ILE A 181 -2.20 2.35 -7.98
CA ILE A 181 -1.94 1.08 -8.68
C ILE A 181 -0.53 1.06 -9.27
N THR A 182 -0.10 2.16 -9.87
CA THR A 182 1.28 2.40 -10.29
C THR A 182 1.67 3.83 -9.94
N GLU A 183 2.96 4.09 -9.74
CA GLU A 183 3.45 5.43 -9.42
C GLU A 183 3.11 6.46 -10.52
N ASP A 184 3.00 6.03 -11.79
CA ASP A 184 2.75 6.94 -12.91
C ASP A 184 1.25 7.14 -13.20
N ALA A 185 0.38 6.20 -12.79
CA ALA A 185 -1.04 6.28 -13.09
C ALA A 185 -1.79 7.11 -12.05
N ASN A 186 -2.68 8.00 -12.49
CA ASN A 186 -3.67 8.66 -11.63
C ASN A 186 -4.88 7.74 -11.36
N LEU A 187 -4.61 6.50 -10.99
CA LEU A 187 -5.58 5.44 -10.76
C LEU A 187 -5.35 4.82 -9.38
N PHE A 188 -6.41 4.81 -8.57
CA PHE A 188 -6.36 4.39 -7.18
C PHE A 188 -7.34 3.26 -6.93
N GLN A 189 -6.91 2.31 -6.12
CA GLN A 189 -7.74 1.26 -5.55
C GLN A 189 -8.09 1.64 -4.11
N LEU A 190 -9.37 1.55 -3.77
CA LEU A 190 -9.90 1.70 -2.43
C LEU A 190 -10.36 0.32 -1.96
N GLY A 191 -9.91 -0.13 -0.80
CA GLY A 191 -10.26 -1.44 -0.26
C GLY A 191 -9.48 -2.63 -0.85
N TRP A 192 -9.69 -3.80 -0.26
CA TRP A 192 -9.05 -5.08 -0.58
C TRP A 192 -10.07 -6.13 -1.01
N GLY A 193 -9.59 -7.12 -1.76
CA GLY A 193 -10.36 -8.31 -2.09
C GLY A 193 -11.66 -8.00 -2.83
N VAL A 194 -12.73 -8.69 -2.43
CA VAL A 194 -14.10 -8.49 -2.92
C VAL A 194 -14.70 -7.12 -2.59
N LYS A 195 -14.14 -6.40 -1.61
CA LYS A 195 -14.63 -5.07 -1.21
C LYS A 195 -13.94 -3.93 -1.97
N GLN A 196 -12.99 -4.24 -2.86
CA GLN A 196 -12.23 -3.21 -3.54
C GLN A 196 -13.08 -2.44 -4.56
N LYS A 197 -12.76 -1.15 -4.73
CA LYS A 197 -13.28 -0.25 -5.75
C LYS A 197 -12.14 0.53 -6.36
N ARG A 198 -12.38 1.18 -7.51
CA ARG A 198 -11.37 1.98 -8.21
C ARG A 198 -11.89 3.37 -8.49
N ILE A 199 -10.97 4.33 -8.48
CA ILE A 199 -11.25 5.71 -8.89
C ILE A 199 -10.13 6.25 -9.77
N GLN A 200 -10.50 7.10 -10.73
CA GLN A 200 -9.57 7.90 -11.51
C GLN A 200 -10.08 9.35 -11.50
N ALA A 201 -9.34 10.23 -10.84
CA ALA A 201 -9.86 11.52 -10.40
C ALA A 201 -11.14 11.37 -9.57
N THR A 202 -12.29 11.85 -10.08
CA THR A 202 -13.62 11.71 -9.46
C THR A 202 -14.52 10.70 -10.18
N ILE A 203 -14.03 10.06 -11.26
CA ILE A 203 -14.73 8.97 -11.93
C ILE A 203 -14.56 7.70 -11.10
N THR A 204 -15.64 7.00 -10.83
CA THR A 204 -15.61 5.75 -10.06
C THR A 204 -15.63 4.53 -10.99
N GLY A 205 -15.28 3.37 -10.44
CA GLY A 205 -15.41 2.08 -11.13
C GLY A 205 -16.86 1.68 -11.46
N GLU A 206 -17.86 2.35 -10.87
CA GLU A 206 -19.28 2.12 -11.18
C GLU A 206 -19.75 2.96 -12.38
N THR A 207 -19.00 4.02 -12.74
CA THR A 207 -19.31 4.82 -13.92
C THR A 207 -18.97 4.05 -15.20
N SER A 208 -19.98 3.73 -16.01
CA SER A 208 -19.73 3.05 -17.30
C SER A 208 -19.02 3.97 -18.31
N ASN A 209 -18.14 3.41 -19.15
CA ASN A 209 -17.52 4.15 -20.24
C ASN A 209 -18.55 4.76 -21.23
N ILE A 210 -19.71 4.12 -21.39
CA ILE A 210 -20.81 4.65 -22.20
C ILE A 210 -21.31 5.96 -21.60
N ALA A 211 -21.54 6.02 -20.28
CA ALA A 211 -22.01 7.22 -19.60
C ALA A 211 -21.00 8.38 -19.71
N VAL A 212 -19.70 8.10 -19.57
CA VAL A 212 -18.63 9.11 -19.78
C VAL A 212 -18.66 9.66 -21.20
N ARG A 213 -18.80 8.78 -22.21
CA ARG A 213 -18.89 9.19 -23.62
C ARG A 213 -20.14 10.01 -23.92
N ILE A 214 -21.29 9.64 -23.31
CA ILE A 214 -22.52 10.42 -23.41
C ILE A 214 -22.27 11.83 -22.85
N ALA A 215 -21.73 11.94 -21.63
CA ALA A 215 -21.48 13.23 -20.97
C ALA A 215 -20.52 14.13 -21.75
N SER A 216 -19.57 13.55 -22.50
CA SER A 216 -18.66 14.30 -23.39
C SER A 216 -19.31 14.74 -24.72
N ASP A 217 -20.45 14.15 -25.09
CA ASP A 217 -21.23 14.55 -26.27
C ASP A 217 -22.39 15.47 -25.85
N LYS A 218 -22.23 16.77 -26.09
CA LYS A 218 -23.22 17.78 -25.73
C LYS A 218 -24.57 17.57 -26.43
N GLN A 219 -24.58 17.08 -27.67
CA GLN A 219 -25.82 16.89 -28.41
C GLN A 219 -26.58 15.68 -27.86
N LEU A 220 -25.89 14.56 -27.65
CA LEU A 220 -26.50 13.36 -27.09
C LEU A 220 -26.95 13.60 -25.64
N THR A 221 -26.12 14.24 -24.82
CA THR A 221 -26.49 14.65 -23.45
C THR A 221 -27.77 15.49 -23.48
N LYS A 222 -27.82 16.54 -24.30
CA LYS A 222 -28.99 17.42 -24.42
C LYS A 222 -30.25 16.67 -24.82
N GLN A 223 -30.15 15.75 -25.78
CA GLN A 223 -31.30 14.94 -26.22
C GLN A 223 -31.82 14.03 -25.09
N LEU A 224 -30.93 13.37 -24.35
CA LEU A 224 -31.31 12.51 -23.23
C LEU A 224 -31.91 13.32 -22.07
N LEU A 225 -31.38 14.51 -21.79
CA LEU A 225 -31.94 15.43 -20.80
C LEU A 225 -33.35 15.89 -21.18
N LEU A 226 -33.58 16.24 -22.45
CA LEU A 226 -34.93 16.58 -22.95
C LEU A 226 -35.91 15.43 -22.76
N GLU A 227 -35.52 14.21 -23.11
CA GLU A 227 -36.34 13.01 -22.94
C GLU A 227 -36.69 12.75 -21.46
N ALA A 228 -35.79 13.10 -20.53
CA ALA A 228 -36.04 13.01 -19.10
C ALA A 228 -36.86 14.17 -18.51
N GLY A 229 -37.27 15.14 -19.35
CA GLY A 229 -37.97 16.34 -18.92
C GLY A 229 -37.10 17.31 -18.12
N VAL A 230 -35.77 17.25 -18.30
CA VAL A 230 -34.83 18.21 -17.71
C VAL A 230 -34.79 19.47 -18.59
N PRO A 231 -35.01 20.67 -18.04
CA PRO A 231 -34.93 21.91 -18.81
C PRO A 231 -33.53 22.12 -19.37
N VAL A 232 -33.42 22.22 -20.69
CA VAL A 232 -32.19 22.58 -21.42
C VAL A 232 -32.48 23.70 -22.42
N PRO A 233 -31.48 24.49 -22.86
CA PRO A 233 -31.70 25.56 -23.82
C PRO A 233 -32.25 25.02 -25.15
N GLU A 234 -33.35 25.56 -25.67
CA GLU A 234 -33.88 25.14 -26.98
C GLU A 234 -32.92 25.56 -28.10
N GLY A 235 -32.58 24.66 -29.03
CA GLY A 235 -31.65 24.97 -30.12
C GLY A 235 -31.30 23.79 -31.02
N GLU A 236 -30.51 24.05 -32.05
CA GLU A 236 -30.09 23.06 -33.06
C GLU A 236 -28.59 23.13 -33.36
N THR A 237 -28.04 21.99 -33.78
CA THR A 237 -26.70 21.91 -34.37
C THR A 237 -26.78 22.27 -35.85
N VAL A 238 -25.94 23.20 -36.28
CA VAL A 238 -25.86 23.74 -37.65
C VAL A 238 -24.43 23.63 -38.20
N THR A 239 -24.33 23.56 -39.52
CA THR A 239 -23.04 23.49 -40.25
C THR A 239 -22.86 24.61 -41.26
N SER A 240 -23.87 25.46 -41.44
CA SER A 240 -23.87 26.62 -42.33
C SER A 240 -24.32 27.88 -41.57
N ILE A 241 -23.90 29.05 -42.06
CA ILE A 241 -24.37 30.34 -41.53
C ILE A 241 -25.87 30.54 -41.79
N ASP A 242 -26.38 30.10 -42.94
CA ASP A 242 -27.79 30.21 -43.29
C ASP A 242 -28.68 29.44 -42.31
N ASP A 243 -28.24 28.24 -41.92
CA ASP A 243 -28.91 27.46 -40.87
C ASP A 243 -28.83 28.13 -39.51
N ALA A 244 -27.68 28.71 -39.15
CA ALA A 244 -27.52 29.44 -37.89
C ALA A 244 -28.53 30.61 -37.79
N LEU A 245 -28.64 31.41 -38.86
CA LEU A 245 -29.59 32.51 -38.96
C LEU A 245 -31.05 32.02 -39.00
N ARG A 246 -31.33 30.91 -39.67
CA ARG A 246 -32.65 30.26 -39.68
C ARG A 246 -33.07 29.85 -38.27
N VAL A 247 -32.19 29.20 -37.52
CA VAL A 247 -32.45 28.76 -36.14
C VAL A 247 -32.64 29.96 -35.22
N ALA A 248 -31.78 30.98 -35.31
CA ALA A 248 -31.91 32.20 -34.50
C ALA A 248 -33.25 32.92 -34.75
N ARG A 249 -33.65 33.08 -36.03
CA ARG A 249 -34.95 33.67 -36.39
C ARG A 249 -36.13 32.88 -35.84
N ARG A 250 -36.07 31.55 -35.89
CA ARG A 250 -37.15 30.69 -35.37
C ARG A 250 -37.29 30.79 -33.85
N LEU A 251 -36.17 30.86 -33.12
CA LEU A 251 -36.18 30.97 -31.67
C LEU A 251 -36.76 32.32 -31.19
N ALA A 252 -36.63 33.38 -32.01
CA ALA A 252 -37.19 34.72 -31.77
C ALA A 252 -36.82 35.34 -30.40
N VAL A 253 -35.65 34.96 -29.89
CA VAL A 253 -35.05 35.43 -28.63
C VAL A 253 -33.53 35.53 -28.81
N PRO A 254 -32.80 36.23 -27.93
CA PRO A 254 -31.34 36.22 -27.98
C PRO A 254 -30.79 34.79 -27.95
N VAL A 255 -29.71 34.54 -28.70
CA VAL A 255 -29.12 33.20 -28.84
C VAL A 255 -27.67 33.15 -28.36
N THR A 256 -27.28 31.97 -27.89
CA THR A 256 -25.90 31.57 -27.67
C THR A 256 -25.43 30.77 -28.87
N VAL A 257 -24.25 31.12 -29.39
CA VAL A 257 -23.59 30.40 -30.49
C VAL A 257 -22.30 29.79 -29.96
N LYS A 258 -22.18 28.46 -30.04
CA LYS A 258 -21.02 27.72 -29.49
C LYS A 258 -20.61 26.53 -30.34
N PRO A 259 -19.32 26.16 -30.40
CA PRO A 259 -18.90 24.94 -31.06
C PRO A 259 -19.40 23.72 -30.27
N LEU A 260 -19.80 22.67 -30.98
CA LEU A 260 -20.26 21.42 -30.38
C LEU A 260 -19.13 20.75 -29.58
N ASP A 261 -17.94 20.63 -30.20
CA ASP A 261 -16.84 19.79 -29.72
C ASP A 261 -15.76 20.58 -28.94
N ALA A 262 -16.02 21.84 -28.57
CA ALA A 262 -15.05 22.69 -27.86
C ALA A 262 -15.25 22.70 -26.33
N ASN A 263 -14.14 22.73 -25.58
CA ASN A 263 -14.10 22.74 -24.11
C ASN A 263 -13.75 24.14 -23.54
N GLN A 264 -14.02 24.34 -22.25
CA GLN A 264 -13.63 25.53 -21.46
C GLN A 264 -14.17 26.88 -21.99
N GLY A 265 -15.28 26.86 -22.72
CA GLY A 265 -15.89 28.08 -23.26
C GLY A 265 -15.19 28.66 -24.50
N LYS A 266 -14.24 27.94 -25.10
CA LYS A 266 -13.57 28.38 -26.33
C LYS A 266 -14.56 28.48 -27.48
N GLY A 267 -14.58 29.61 -28.17
CA GLY A 267 -15.48 29.86 -29.30
C GLY A 267 -16.94 30.17 -28.92
N VAL A 268 -17.26 30.34 -27.64
CA VAL A 268 -18.63 30.61 -27.18
C VAL A 268 -18.91 32.11 -27.23
N THR A 269 -20.03 32.49 -27.84
CA THR A 269 -20.59 33.85 -27.78
C THR A 269 -22.01 33.78 -27.25
N VAL A 270 -22.34 34.59 -26.25
CA VAL A 270 -23.65 34.63 -25.58
C VAL A 270 -24.39 35.93 -25.92
N ASP A 271 -25.71 35.95 -25.69
CA ASP A 271 -26.59 37.13 -25.88
C ASP A 271 -26.50 37.78 -27.28
N CYS A 272 -26.43 36.98 -28.35
CA CYS A 272 -26.50 37.49 -29.72
C CYS A 272 -27.96 37.84 -30.06
N ARG A 273 -28.22 39.11 -30.37
CA ARG A 273 -29.57 39.67 -30.59
C ARG A 273 -29.83 40.01 -32.05
N THR A 274 -28.79 40.30 -32.82
CA THR A 274 -28.91 40.68 -34.24
C THR A 274 -28.36 39.60 -35.18
N PRO A 275 -28.83 39.53 -36.44
CA PRO A 275 -28.25 38.66 -37.46
C PRO A 275 -26.74 38.83 -37.63
N GLU A 276 -26.25 40.08 -37.58
CA GLU A 276 -24.83 40.41 -37.74
C GLU A 276 -24.00 39.88 -36.56
N GLU A 277 -24.52 39.98 -35.33
CA GLU A 277 -23.88 39.39 -34.15
C GLU A 277 -23.83 37.86 -34.25
N VAL A 278 -24.91 37.22 -34.72
CA VAL A 278 -24.94 35.77 -34.94
C VAL A 278 -23.93 35.34 -36.00
N GLU A 279 -23.74 36.11 -37.07
CA GLU A 279 -22.74 35.84 -38.10
C GLU A 279 -21.31 35.93 -37.58
N GLN A 280 -20.99 36.99 -36.84
CA GLN A 280 -19.68 37.15 -36.19
C GLN A 280 -19.42 36.03 -35.19
N ALA A 281 -20.41 35.71 -34.36
CA ALA A 281 -20.35 34.63 -33.38
C ALA A 281 -20.16 33.26 -34.05
N TYR A 282 -20.86 32.99 -35.15
CA TYR A 282 -20.71 31.75 -35.93
C TYR A 282 -19.32 31.64 -36.54
N ALA A 283 -18.80 32.72 -37.15
CA ALA A 283 -17.45 32.75 -37.71
C ALA A 283 -16.39 32.53 -36.62
N PHE A 284 -16.58 33.09 -35.42
CA PHE A 284 -15.71 32.85 -34.27
C PHE A 284 -15.77 31.39 -33.80
N ALA A 285 -16.98 30.86 -33.59
CA ALA A 285 -17.18 29.47 -33.15
C ALA A 285 -16.61 28.46 -34.17
N ARG A 286 -16.72 28.74 -35.47
CA ARG A 286 -16.18 27.90 -36.56
C ARG A 286 -14.67 27.74 -36.56
N LYS A 287 -13.92 28.66 -35.96
CA LYS A 287 -12.46 28.51 -35.74
C LYS A 287 -12.14 27.38 -34.77
N HIS A 288 -13.10 26.98 -33.94
CA HIS A 288 -12.93 26.02 -32.86
C HIS A 288 -13.71 24.71 -33.07
N GLY A 289 -14.55 24.60 -34.11
CA GLY A 289 -15.28 23.37 -34.40
C GLY A 289 -16.05 23.42 -35.72
N ARG A 290 -16.27 22.26 -36.34
CA ARG A 290 -17.03 22.15 -37.60
C ARG A 290 -18.54 22.22 -37.40
N ARG A 291 -19.05 21.71 -36.28
CA ARG A 291 -20.47 21.74 -35.94
C ARG A 291 -20.71 22.78 -34.87
N ILE A 292 -21.68 23.67 -35.08
CA ILE A 292 -21.98 24.78 -34.18
C ILE A 292 -23.39 24.60 -33.63
N ILE A 293 -23.59 24.83 -32.33
CA ILE A 293 -24.91 24.89 -31.72
C ILE A 293 -25.37 26.34 -31.69
N VAL A 294 -26.60 26.59 -32.17
CA VAL A 294 -27.33 27.83 -31.94
C VAL A 294 -28.51 27.51 -31.05
N GLU A 295 -28.54 28.11 -29.86
CA GLU A 295 -29.55 27.84 -28.85
C GLU A 295 -29.99 29.10 -28.12
N ARG A 296 -31.15 29.06 -27.46
CA ARG A 296 -31.68 30.16 -26.65
C ARG A 296 -30.65 30.58 -25.61
N TYR A 297 -30.38 31.89 -25.52
CA TYR A 297 -29.59 32.46 -24.44
C TYR A 297 -30.36 32.34 -23.12
N VAL A 298 -29.73 31.72 -22.12
CA VAL A 298 -30.28 31.61 -20.77
C VAL A 298 -29.65 32.69 -19.92
N GLN A 299 -30.47 33.62 -19.44
CA GLN A 299 -30.02 34.72 -18.60
C GLN A 299 -29.87 34.25 -17.15
N GLY A 300 -28.71 34.49 -16.54
CA GLY A 300 -28.51 34.16 -15.13
C GLY A 300 -27.05 34.08 -14.71
N ARG A 301 -26.85 33.63 -13.47
CA ARG A 301 -25.57 33.25 -12.90
C ARG A 301 -25.27 31.79 -13.19
N ASP A 302 -23.99 31.44 -13.14
CA ASP A 302 -23.49 30.09 -13.35
C ASP A 302 -23.42 29.33 -12.02
N TYR A 303 -24.10 28.20 -11.94
CA TYR A 303 -24.09 27.30 -10.80
C TYR A 303 -23.57 25.92 -11.19
N ARG A 304 -22.73 25.33 -10.35
CA ARG A 304 -22.33 23.93 -10.42
C ARG A 304 -23.02 23.19 -9.30
N VAL A 305 -23.86 22.22 -9.63
CA VAL A 305 -24.46 21.30 -8.68
C VAL A 305 -23.73 19.97 -8.75
N PHE A 306 -23.27 19.47 -7.61
CA PHE A 306 -22.58 18.20 -7.49
C PHE A 306 -23.54 17.13 -6.97
N VAL A 307 -23.68 16.06 -7.76
CA VAL A 307 -24.50 14.89 -7.47
C VAL A 307 -23.57 13.72 -7.19
N ALA A 308 -23.76 13.07 -6.04
CA ALA A 308 -23.07 11.86 -5.63
C ALA A 308 -23.98 11.07 -4.68
N ALA A 309 -23.78 9.76 -4.55
CA ALA A 309 -24.61 8.89 -3.71
C ALA A 309 -26.13 9.03 -3.97
N GLY A 310 -26.52 9.25 -5.24
CA GLY A 310 -27.93 9.41 -5.63
C GLY A 310 -28.62 10.69 -5.14
N ARG A 311 -27.87 11.66 -4.61
CA ARG A 311 -28.40 12.93 -4.07
C ARG A 311 -27.55 14.13 -4.51
N VAL A 312 -28.11 15.34 -4.38
CA VAL A 312 -27.30 16.56 -4.47
C VAL A 312 -26.47 16.68 -3.19
N ALA A 313 -25.15 16.55 -3.33
CA ALA A 313 -24.20 16.65 -2.22
C ALA A 313 -23.75 18.09 -1.97
N ALA A 314 -23.61 18.90 -3.03
CA ALA A 314 -23.25 20.31 -2.92
C ALA A 314 -23.75 21.12 -4.12
N ALA A 315 -23.84 22.43 -3.98
CA ALA A 315 -24.04 23.37 -5.07
C ALA A 315 -23.26 24.66 -4.82
N SER A 316 -22.64 25.21 -5.86
CA SER A 316 -21.89 26.47 -5.75
C SER A 316 -22.22 27.42 -6.88
N CYS A 317 -22.35 28.70 -6.55
CA CYS A 317 -22.38 29.79 -7.53
C CYS A 317 -20.95 30.12 -7.92
N ARG A 318 -20.62 30.01 -9.20
CA ARG A 318 -19.30 30.38 -9.72
C ARG A 318 -19.29 31.85 -10.15
N ARG A 319 -18.21 32.55 -9.86
CA ARG A 319 -17.98 33.92 -10.31
C ARG A 319 -16.71 34.00 -11.16
N PRO A 320 -16.71 34.77 -12.26
CA PRO A 320 -15.49 35.04 -13.01
C PRO A 320 -14.40 35.65 -12.14
N ALA A 321 -13.15 35.51 -12.58
CA ALA A 321 -12.04 36.21 -11.95
C ALA A 321 -12.31 37.72 -11.98
N HIS A 322 -12.20 38.38 -10.84
CA HIS A 322 -12.49 39.80 -10.69
C HIS A 322 -11.62 40.42 -9.61
N VAL A 323 -11.56 41.73 -9.62
CA VAL A 323 -11.00 42.54 -8.52
C VAL A 323 -12.02 43.60 -8.10
N LEU A 324 -11.99 43.98 -6.82
CA LEU A 324 -12.81 45.07 -6.29
C LEU A 324 -11.98 46.35 -6.25
N GLY A 325 -12.46 47.40 -6.90
CA GLY A 325 -11.88 48.73 -6.83
C GLY A 325 -11.89 49.27 -5.42
N ASP A 326 -10.78 49.85 -4.99
CA ASP A 326 -10.64 50.55 -3.71
C ASP A 326 -10.41 52.06 -3.90
N GLY A 327 -10.54 52.55 -5.14
CA GLY A 327 -10.32 53.94 -5.51
C GLY A 327 -8.86 54.40 -5.44
N ARG A 328 -7.90 53.51 -5.12
CA ARG A 328 -6.49 53.87 -4.88
C ARG A 328 -5.53 53.08 -5.75
N HIS A 329 -5.70 51.77 -5.86
CA HIS A 329 -4.81 50.88 -6.60
C HIS A 329 -5.30 50.65 -8.03
N SER A 330 -4.35 50.52 -8.94
CA SER A 330 -4.62 50.07 -10.31
C SER A 330 -5.10 48.62 -10.33
N ILE A 331 -5.79 48.20 -11.40
CA ILE A 331 -6.21 46.81 -11.57
C ILE A 331 -5.02 45.83 -11.49
N ARG A 332 -3.87 46.21 -12.04
CA ARG A 332 -2.62 45.44 -11.94
C ARG A 332 -2.18 45.24 -10.49
N GLU A 333 -2.21 46.30 -9.69
CA GLU A 333 -1.85 46.24 -8.28
C GLU A 333 -2.88 45.44 -7.47
N LEU A 334 -4.18 45.61 -7.75
CA LEU A 334 -5.26 44.84 -7.12
C LEU A 334 -5.12 43.35 -7.41
N VAL A 335 -4.78 42.96 -8.64
CA VAL A 335 -4.49 41.55 -8.98
C VAL A 335 -3.28 41.04 -8.21
N ALA A 336 -2.22 41.84 -8.09
CA ALA A 336 -1.03 41.46 -7.33
C ALA A 336 -1.30 41.37 -5.81
N ILE A 337 -2.21 42.17 -5.28
CA ILE A 337 -2.70 42.07 -3.89
C ILE A 337 -3.51 40.78 -3.72
N GLU A 338 -4.46 40.53 -4.61
CA GLU A 338 -5.32 39.33 -4.54
C GLU A 338 -4.50 38.03 -4.68
N ASN A 339 -3.50 38.00 -5.56
CA ASN A 339 -2.59 36.86 -5.73
C ASN A 339 -1.64 36.64 -4.55
N ARG A 340 -1.50 37.60 -3.62
CA ARG A 340 -0.79 37.39 -2.35
C ARG A 340 -1.61 36.58 -1.34
N ASN A 341 -2.89 36.32 -1.62
CA ASN A 341 -3.71 35.42 -0.81
C ASN A 341 -3.05 34.02 -0.76
N PRO A 342 -2.73 33.49 0.45
CA PRO A 342 -2.12 32.17 0.59
C PRO A 342 -2.94 31.00 0.03
N ALA A 343 -4.23 31.20 -0.22
CA ALA A 343 -5.08 30.21 -0.88
C ALA A 343 -4.86 30.14 -2.40
N ARG A 344 -4.24 31.15 -3.02
CA ARG A 344 -3.94 31.18 -4.46
C ARG A 344 -2.57 30.57 -4.75
N GLY A 345 -2.51 29.67 -5.73
CA GLY A 345 -1.28 29.05 -6.21
C GLY A 345 -1.17 29.07 -7.73
N GLU A 346 0.01 28.74 -8.24
CA GLU A 346 0.21 28.56 -9.68
C GLU A 346 -0.52 27.30 -10.17
N GLY A 347 -1.20 27.42 -11.31
CA GLY A 347 -1.98 26.32 -11.90
C GLY A 347 -3.01 25.73 -10.93
N HIS A 348 -2.85 24.45 -10.60
CA HIS A 348 -3.79 23.69 -9.76
C HIS A 348 -3.23 23.28 -8.40
N THR A 349 -2.08 23.85 -8.01
CA THR A 349 -1.31 23.49 -6.82
C THR A 349 -1.98 23.85 -5.48
N ASN A 350 -2.90 24.83 -5.45
CA ASN A 350 -3.53 25.32 -4.21
C ASN A 350 -5.03 25.61 -4.37
N ILE A 351 -5.79 25.85 -3.30
CA ILE A 351 -7.27 25.96 -3.28
C ILE A 351 -7.83 26.86 -4.40
N LEU A 352 -7.21 28.02 -4.63
CA LEU A 352 -7.53 28.94 -5.70
C LEU A 352 -6.37 29.02 -6.70
N THR A 353 -6.69 29.33 -7.96
CA THR A 353 -5.67 29.62 -8.98
C THR A 353 -5.35 31.11 -8.97
N GLN A 354 -4.08 31.46 -9.18
CA GLN A 354 -3.69 32.86 -9.38
C GLN A 354 -4.39 33.48 -10.60
N ILE A 355 -4.72 34.75 -10.48
CA ILE A 355 -5.34 35.55 -11.54
C ILE A 355 -4.21 36.04 -12.47
N ALA A 356 -4.27 35.66 -13.74
CA ALA A 356 -3.32 36.10 -14.75
C ALA A 356 -3.87 37.24 -15.61
N LEU A 357 -3.12 38.35 -15.69
CA LEU A 357 -3.37 39.44 -16.64
C LEU A 357 -2.77 39.10 -18.01
N ASP A 358 -3.41 38.17 -18.70
CA ASP A 358 -3.06 37.76 -20.07
C ASP A 358 -3.89 38.53 -21.13
N ALA A 359 -3.68 38.21 -22.40
CA ALA A 359 -4.43 38.84 -23.51
C ALA A 359 -5.96 38.71 -23.39
N HIS A 360 -6.47 37.66 -22.72
CA HIS A 360 -7.90 37.52 -22.46
C HIS A 360 -8.40 38.47 -21.36
N ALA A 361 -7.58 38.73 -20.33
CA ALA A 361 -7.92 39.72 -19.31
C ALA A 361 -7.92 41.11 -19.93
N GLU A 362 -6.92 41.43 -20.73
CA GLU A 362 -6.83 42.73 -21.41
C GLU A 362 -8.01 42.98 -22.35
N ASP A 363 -8.45 41.95 -23.10
CA ASP A 363 -9.65 42.07 -23.94
C ASP A 363 -10.91 42.33 -23.11
N MET A 364 -11.05 41.66 -21.96
CA MET A 364 -12.19 41.84 -21.07
C MET A 364 -12.19 43.22 -20.40
N LEU A 365 -11.02 43.71 -19.99
CA LEU A 365 -10.86 45.06 -19.46
C LEU A 365 -11.22 46.10 -20.51
N ARG A 366 -10.75 45.94 -21.75
CA ARG A 366 -11.05 46.86 -22.86
C ARG A 366 -12.55 46.96 -23.12
N LYS A 367 -13.28 45.85 -23.06
CA LYS A 367 -14.75 45.82 -23.21
C LYS A 367 -15.48 46.58 -22.10
N GLN A 368 -14.90 46.67 -20.91
CA GLN A 368 -15.43 47.45 -19.78
C GLN A 368 -14.90 48.89 -19.75
N GLY A 369 -14.06 49.29 -20.71
CA GLY A 369 -13.47 50.63 -20.76
C GLY A 369 -12.28 50.84 -19.82
N TYR A 370 -11.67 49.76 -19.32
CA TYR A 370 -10.50 49.80 -18.45
C TYR A 370 -9.22 49.36 -19.17
N ALA A 371 -8.08 49.83 -18.68
CA ALA A 371 -6.75 49.30 -18.96
C ALA A 371 -6.16 48.68 -17.68
N PRO A 372 -5.14 47.83 -17.75
CA PRO A 372 -4.50 47.24 -16.55
C PRO A 372 -4.05 48.27 -15.50
N ASP A 373 -3.66 49.46 -15.95
CA ASP A 373 -3.16 50.53 -15.09
C ASP A 373 -4.27 51.53 -14.67
N SER A 374 -5.53 51.28 -15.04
CA SER A 374 -6.68 52.05 -14.57
C SER A 374 -6.95 51.79 -13.09
N VAL A 375 -7.34 52.85 -12.35
CA VAL A 375 -7.77 52.78 -10.94
C VAL A 375 -9.31 52.75 -10.90
N PRO A 376 -9.95 51.62 -10.59
CA PRO A 376 -11.40 51.55 -10.49
C PRO A 376 -11.88 52.28 -9.23
N ALA A 377 -13.03 52.94 -9.31
CA ALA A 377 -13.64 53.60 -8.15
C ALA A 377 -13.98 52.58 -7.05
N GLU A 378 -14.01 53.05 -5.80
CA GLU A 378 -14.30 52.21 -4.64
C GLU A 378 -15.63 51.46 -4.78
N GLY A 379 -15.61 50.14 -4.55
CA GLY A 379 -16.77 49.27 -4.64
C GLY A 379 -17.12 48.78 -6.05
N ILE A 380 -16.43 49.23 -7.10
CA ILE A 380 -16.65 48.75 -8.46
C ILE A 380 -15.96 47.41 -8.67
N THR A 381 -16.72 46.39 -9.03
CA THR A 381 -16.17 45.08 -9.42
C THR A 381 -15.75 45.12 -10.89
N VAL A 382 -14.49 44.78 -11.17
CA VAL A 382 -13.95 44.68 -12.53
C VAL A 382 -13.69 43.22 -12.87
N GLU A 383 -14.35 42.71 -13.91
CA GLU A 383 -14.18 41.33 -14.35
C GLU A 383 -12.95 41.18 -15.25
N LEU A 384 -12.19 40.10 -15.05
CA LEU A 384 -10.96 39.79 -15.78
C LEU A 384 -11.14 38.60 -16.72
N ARG A 385 -12.28 37.91 -16.63
CA ARG A 385 -12.63 36.74 -17.44
C ARG A 385 -14.11 36.77 -17.75
N GLY A 386 -14.49 36.21 -18.89
CA GLY A 386 -15.91 36.00 -19.24
C GLY A 386 -16.46 34.65 -18.81
N ASN A 387 -15.60 33.74 -18.33
CA ASN A 387 -15.98 32.44 -17.80
C ASN A 387 -15.77 32.39 -16.28
N ALA A 388 -16.63 31.65 -15.59
CA ALA A 388 -16.59 31.49 -14.14
C ALA A 388 -15.68 30.30 -13.71
N ASN A 389 -14.62 30.02 -14.46
CA ASN A 389 -13.76 28.87 -14.19
C ASN A 389 -12.77 29.17 -13.06
N LEU A 390 -12.68 28.28 -12.07
CA LEU A 390 -11.67 28.39 -11.00
C LEU A 390 -10.25 28.32 -11.56
N SER A 391 -10.04 27.56 -12.64
CA SER A 391 -8.74 27.40 -13.32
C SER A 391 -8.19 28.70 -13.91
N THR A 392 -9.03 29.73 -14.06
CA THR A 392 -8.64 31.05 -14.58
C THR A 392 -8.72 32.14 -13.50
N GLY A 393 -8.74 31.74 -12.22
CA GLY A 393 -8.75 32.64 -11.07
C GLY A 393 -10.14 33.00 -10.54
N GLY A 394 -11.20 32.35 -11.06
CA GLY A 394 -12.57 32.50 -10.57
C GLY A 394 -12.76 32.04 -9.13
N THR A 395 -13.89 32.43 -8.54
CA THR A 395 -14.25 32.10 -7.15
C THR A 395 -15.57 31.31 -7.11
N ALA A 396 -15.83 30.63 -5.99
CA ALA A 396 -17.05 29.87 -5.80
C ALA A 396 -17.67 30.15 -4.44
N GLU A 397 -18.98 30.33 -4.41
CA GLU A 397 -19.79 30.53 -3.20
C GLU A 397 -20.68 29.31 -2.97
N ASP A 398 -20.68 28.72 -1.78
CA ASP A 398 -21.63 27.65 -1.42
C ASP A 398 -23.07 28.18 -1.39
N VAL A 399 -23.94 27.51 -2.14
CA VAL A 399 -25.38 27.82 -2.20
C VAL A 399 -26.22 26.56 -2.04
N THR A 400 -25.63 25.49 -1.48
CA THR A 400 -26.25 24.17 -1.37
C THR A 400 -27.63 24.24 -0.73
N ASP A 401 -27.76 24.92 0.41
CA ASP A 401 -29.02 24.95 1.18
C ASP A 401 -30.11 25.80 0.53
N LEU A 402 -29.75 26.66 -0.43
CA LEU A 402 -30.72 27.46 -1.17
C LEU A 402 -31.44 26.65 -2.25
N LEU A 403 -30.86 25.53 -2.71
CA LEU A 403 -31.36 24.78 -3.86
C LEU A 403 -32.71 24.09 -3.55
N PRO A 404 -33.81 24.46 -4.24
CA PRO A 404 -35.14 23.88 -4.00
C PRO A 404 -35.18 22.40 -4.33
N GLU A 405 -36.03 21.66 -3.60
CA GLU A 405 -36.22 20.22 -3.78
C GLU A 405 -36.62 19.83 -5.22
N SER A 406 -37.43 20.65 -5.89
CA SER A 406 -37.78 20.44 -7.30
C SER A 406 -36.54 20.47 -8.21
N THR A 407 -35.61 21.40 -7.96
CA THR A 407 -34.38 21.53 -8.73
C THR A 407 -33.40 20.42 -8.38
N ARG A 408 -33.30 20.02 -7.10
CA ARG A 408 -32.51 18.85 -6.67
C ARG A 408 -32.90 17.59 -7.42
N ARG A 409 -34.20 17.31 -7.54
CA ARG A 409 -34.73 16.16 -8.29
C ARG A 409 -34.39 16.22 -9.77
N ILE A 410 -34.39 17.41 -10.38
CA ILE A 410 -33.96 17.60 -11.77
C ILE A 410 -32.48 17.23 -11.93
N CYS A 411 -31.61 17.67 -11.02
CA CYS A 411 -30.17 17.36 -11.05
C CYS A 411 -29.90 15.85 -10.89
N VAL A 412 -30.56 15.20 -9.92
CA VAL A 412 -30.42 13.76 -9.70
C VAL A 412 -30.94 12.98 -10.92
N ARG A 413 -32.08 13.39 -11.50
CA ARG A 413 -32.62 12.79 -12.71
C ARG A 413 -31.67 12.97 -13.90
N ALA A 414 -31.07 14.14 -14.06
CA ALA A 414 -30.10 14.41 -15.11
C ALA A 414 -28.91 13.44 -15.02
N ALA A 415 -28.28 13.31 -13.84
CA ALA A 415 -27.18 12.37 -13.62
C ALA A 415 -27.60 10.91 -13.91
N SER A 416 -28.75 10.49 -13.36
CA SER A 416 -29.28 9.13 -13.54
C SER A 416 -29.63 8.80 -15.00
N LYS A 417 -30.20 9.74 -15.76
CA LYS A 417 -30.53 9.53 -17.19
C LYS A 417 -29.29 9.32 -18.05
N ILE A 418 -28.18 9.98 -17.71
CA ILE A 418 -26.89 9.78 -18.39
C ILE A 418 -26.20 8.49 -17.92
N GLY A 419 -26.53 8.01 -16.72
CA GLY A 419 -25.93 6.82 -16.11
C GLY A 419 -24.67 7.13 -15.29
N LEU A 420 -24.61 8.32 -14.68
CA LEU A 420 -23.51 8.75 -13.82
C LEU A 420 -23.90 8.64 -12.35
N ASP A 421 -23.06 7.96 -11.56
CA ASP A 421 -23.13 7.87 -10.10
C ASP A 421 -22.51 9.11 -9.41
N VAL A 422 -21.51 9.72 -10.05
CA VAL A 422 -20.92 11.01 -9.68
C VAL A 422 -21.03 11.96 -10.87
N ALA A 423 -21.63 13.14 -10.67
CA ALA A 423 -21.84 14.10 -11.75
C ALA A 423 -21.76 15.55 -11.29
N GLY A 424 -21.20 16.40 -12.14
CA GLY A 424 -21.32 17.86 -12.02
C GLY A 424 -22.32 18.41 -13.03
N ILE A 425 -23.40 19.00 -12.56
CA ILE A 425 -24.48 19.58 -13.36
C ILE A 425 -24.28 21.10 -13.40
N ASP A 426 -24.06 21.64 -14.59
CA ASP A 426 -23.99 23.09 -14.79
C ASP A 426 -25.37 23.65 -15.07
N ILE A 427 -25.77 24.65 -14.30
CA ILE A 427 -27.07 25.31 -14.37
C ILE A 427 -26.84 26.80 -14.54
N VAL A 428 -27.60 27.40 -15.47
CA VAL A 428 -27.71 28.86 -15.56
C VAL A 428 -29.13 29.26 -15.18
N CYS A 429 -29.24 30.13 -14.19
CA CYS A 429 -30.52 30.69 -13.74
C CYS A 429 -30.29 32.02 -13.01
N ARG A 430 -31.33 32.85 -12.86
CA ARG A 430 -31.20 34.16 -12.21
C ARG A 430 -30.97 34.02 -10.71
N ASP A 431 -31.72 33.12 -10.07
CA ASP A 431 -31.66 32.87 -8.63
C ASP A 431 -31.84 31.37 -8.35
N ILE A 432 -30.82 30.74 -7.76
CA ILE A 432 -30.84 29.30 -7.49
C ILE A 432 -31.89 28.89 -6.46
N SER A 433 -32.38 29.83 -5.63
CA SER A 433 -33.41 29.60 -4.62
C SER A 433 -34.84 29.48 -5.18
N VAL A 434 -35.02 29.78 -6.45
CA VAL A 434 -36.30 29.68 -7.16
C VAL A 434 -36.29 28.43 -8.05
N PRO A 435 -37.41 27.68 -8.18
CA PRO A 435 -37.48 26.53 -9.09
C PRO A 435 -37.03 26.87 -10.52
N LEU A 436 -36.26 25.98 -11.13
CA LEU A 436 -35.58 26.26 -12.41
C LEU A 436 -36.55 26.64 -13.54
N ALA A 437 -37.66 25.90 -13.64
CA ALA A 437 -38.67 26.09 -14.70
C ALA A 437 -39.41 27.43 -14.61
N SER A 438 -39.67 27.96 -13.41
CA SER A 438 -40.46 29.19 -13.23
C SER A 438 -39.71 30.47 -13.61
N GLN A 439 -38.39 30.38 -13.77
CA GLN A 439 -37.52 31.52 -14.11
C GLN A 439 -36.83 31.37 -15.47
N GLY A 440 -37.16 30.32 -16.23
CA GLY A 440 -36.52 30.02 -17.51
C GLY A 440 -35.05 29.61 -17.39
N GLY A 441 -34.64 29.06 -16.25
CA GLY A 441 -33.29 28.51 -16.09
C GLY A 441 -33.16 27.14 -16.77
N ALA A 442 -31.92 26.70 -17.00
CA ALA A 442 -31.65 25.44 -17.70
C ALA A 442 -30.36 24.76 -17.26
N VAL A 443 -30.32 23.44 -17.42
CA VAL A 443 -29.09 22.64 -17.36
C VAL A 443 -28.33 22.85 -18.67
N ILE A 444 -27.08 23.29 -18.55
CA ILE A 444 -26.20 23.64 -19.66
C ILE A 444 -25.28 22.47 -20.03
N GLU A 445 -24.78 21.75 -19.02
CA GLU A 445 -23.81 20.67 -19.19
C GLU A 445 -23.90 19.66 -18.04
N VAL A 446 -23.53 18.40 -18.32
CA VAL A 446 -23.36 17.33 -17.32
C VAL A 446 -21.95 16.77 -17.48
N ASN A 447 -21.19 16.74 -16.38
CA ASN A 447 -19.78 16.35 -16.37
C ASN A 447 -19.58 15.05 -15.57
N ALA A 448 -18.90 14.07 -16.18
CA ALA A 448 -18.59 12.78 -15.56
C ALA A 448 -17.39 12.80 -14.60
N ALA A 449 -16.49 13.78 -14.75
CA ALA A 449 -15.33 13.97 -13.88
C ALA A 449 -15.36 15.38 -13.25
N PRO A 450 -16.37 15.69 -12.41
CA PRO A 450 -16.50 17.02 -11.86
C PRO A 450 -15.31 17.38 -10.95
N GLY A 451 -14.83 18.62 -11.07
CA GLY A 451 -13.93 19.19 -10.07
C GLY A 451 -14.68 19.49 -8.79
N ILE A 452 -14.27 18.89 -7.67
CA ILE A 452 -14.98 19.02 -6.38
C ILE A 452 -14.36 20.08 -5.46
N ARG A 453 -13.22 20.64 -5.83
CA ARG A 453 -12.47 21.65 -5.05
C ARG A 453 -13.34 22.82 -4.59
N MET A 454 -14.20 23.32 -5.48
CA MET A 454 -15.13 24.42 -5.22
C MET A 454 -16.17 24.13 -4.14
N HIS A 455 -16.48 22.85 -3.92
CA HIS A 455 -17.42 22.40 -2.88
C HIS A 455 -16.67 22.11 -1.58
N GLN A 456 -15.49 21.49 -1.67
CA GLN A 456 -14.65 21.19 -0.51
C GLN A 456 -14.12 22.47 0.17
N TYR A 457 -13.73 23.46 -0.64
CA TYR A 457 -13.09 24.69 -0.18
C TYR A 457 -13.67 25.90 -0.95
N PRO A 458 -14.93 26.29 -0.68
CA PRO A 458 -15.54 27.44 -1.32
C PRO A 458 -14.84 28.74 -0.87
N SER A 459 -14.82 29.74 -1.74
CA SER A 459 -14.30 31.08 -1.42
C SER A 459 -15.17 31.80 -0.38
N SER A 460 -16.46 31.48 -0.34
CA SER A 460 -17.40 31.96 0.67
C SER A 460 -18.54 30.95 0.90
N GLY A 461 -19.13 30.94 2.09
CA GLY A 461 -20.16 29.97 2.49
C GLY A 461 -19.57 28.74 3.20
N ALA A 462 -20.39 27.71 3.40
CA ALA A 462 -20.01 26.53 4.16
C ALA A 462 -19.30 25.49 3.28
N PRO A 463 -18.12 24.97 3.69
CA PRO A 463 -17.51 23.79 3.07
C PRO A 463 -18.46 22.60 3.04
N ARG A 464 -18.45 21.86 1.92
CA ARG A 464 -19.20 20.61 1.75
C ARG A 464 -18.22 19.49 1.44
N ASP A 465 -18.27 18.42 2.21
CA ASP A 465 -17.38 17.27 2.01
C ASP A 465 -17.80 16.46 0.78
N ALA A 466 -17.38 16.93 -0.38
CA ALA A 466 -17.68 16.32 -1.66
C ALA A 466 -16.83 15.05 -1.89
N GLY A 467 -15.65 14.97 -1.26
CA GLY A 467 -14.85 13.75 -1.24
C GLY A 467 -15.59 12.62 -0.52
N ASP A 468 -16.10 12.90 0.68
CA ASP A 468 -16.87 11.96 1.48
C ASP A 468 -18.14 11.49 0.76
N ALA A 469 -18.88 12.38 0.10
CA ALA A 469 -20.06 11.99 -0.67
C ALA A 469 -19.77 11.00 -1.81
N ILE A 470 -18.58 11.07 -2.43
CA ILE A 470 -18.14 10.08 -3.44
C ILE A 470 -17.86 8.74 -2.76
N VAL A 471 -17.10 8.75 -1.66
CA VAL A 471 -16.74 7.52 -0.93
C VAL A 471 -17.99 6.85 -0.34
N GLU A 472 -18.93 7.63 0.19
CA GLU A 472 -20.25 7.15 0.65
C GLU A 472 -21.02 6.47 -0.49
N GLY A 473 -21.09 7.10 -1.67
CA GLY A 473 -21.80 6.52 -2.81
C GLY A 473 -21.15 5.23 -3.32
N LEU A 474 -19.82 5.15 -3.27
CA LEU A 474 -19.04 4.03 -3.79
C LEU A 474 -18.95 2.84 -2.82
N MET A 475 -18.83 3.13 -1.52
CA MET A 475 -18.53 2.14 -0.48
C MET A 475 -19.68 1.94 0.53
N GLY A 476 -20.61 2.89 0.63
CA GLY A 476 -21.67 2.88 1.65
C GLY A 476 -21.10 2.82 3.07
N ALA A 477 -21.55 1.84 3.85
CA ALA A 477 -21.04 1.55 5.19
C ALA A 477 -19.82 0.61 5.20
N SER A 478 -19.33 0.18 4.02
CA SER A 478 -18.17 -0.71 3.92
C SER A 478 -16.89 0.04 4.30
N ASP A 479 -16.07 -0.60 5.14
CA ASP A 479 -14.71 -0.18 5.47
C ASP A 479 -13.68 -0.59 4.39
N GLY A 480 -14.12 -1.25 3.32
CA GLY A 480 -13.26 -1.73 2.25
C GLY A 480 -12.32 -2.87 2.65
N ARG A 481 -12.47 -3.48 3.83
CA ARG A 481 -11.49 -4.46 4.35
C ARG A 481 -12.01 -5.89 4.36
N ILE A 482 -11.24 -6.80 3.79
CA ILE A 482 -11.40 -8.23 4.05
C ILE A 482 -10.61 -8.62 5.29
N PRO A 483 -10.98 -9.69 6.01
CA PRO A 483 -10.17 -10.19 7.11
C PRO A 483 -8.77 -10.59 6.63
N ILE A 484 -7.75 -10.20 7.39
CA ILE A 484 -6.34 -10.55 7.14
C ILE A 484 -5.79 -11.28 8.36
N ILE A 485 -5.32 -12.50 8.16
CA ILE A 485 -4.56 -13.28 9.14
C ILE A 485 -3.11 -13.34 8.66
N ALA A 486 -2.19 -12.68 9.35
CA ALA A 486 -0.79 -12.64 8.98
C ALA A 486 0.04 -13.50 9.94
N CYS A 487 0.87 -14.40 9.40
CA CYS A 487 1.66 -15.35 10.16
C CYS A 487 3.16 -15.14 9.95
N THR A 488 3.91 -15.06 11.04
CA THR A 488 5.37 -15.04 11.03
C THR A 488 5.95 -15.96 12.09
N GLY A 489 7.25 -16.22 12.00
CA GLY A 489 7.97 -17.18 12.83
C GLY A 489 9.25 -17.65 12.15
N THR A 490 10.16 -18.29 12.88
CA THR A 490 11.32 -18.91 12.23
C THR A 490 10.87 -20.20 11.53
N ASN A 491 10.20 -21.09 12.25
CA ASN A 491 9.70 -22.37 11.77
C ASN A 491 8.15 -22.43 11.80
N GLY A 492 7.55 -23.31 10.99
CA GLY A 492 6.11 -23.63 11.05
C GLY A 492 5.16 -22.69 10.29
N LYS A 493 5.66 -21.58 9.74
CA LYS A 493 4.86 -20.56 9.04
C LYS A 493 3.98 -21.14 7.93
N THR A 494 4.60 -21.87 7.00
CA THR A 494 3.93 -22.44 5.83
C THR A 494 2.81 -23.40 6.23
N THR A 495 3.10 -24.36 7.10
CA THR A 495 2.12 -25.32 7.61
C THR A 495 0.95 -24.61 8.29
N THR A 496 1.23 -23.66 9.19
CA THR A 496 0.19 -22.91 9.90
C THR A 496 -0.68 -22.11 8.93
N THR A 497 -0.06 -21.41 7.98
CA THR A 497 -0.76 -20.59 6.97
C THR A 497 -1.67 -21.45 6.09
N LEU A 498 -1.18 -22.60 5.62
CA LEU A 498 -1.95 -23.53 4.79
C LEU A 498 -3.09 -24.20 5.56
N LEU A 499 -2.87 -24.52 6.83
CA LEU A 499 -3.88 -25.07 7.74
C LEU A 499 -5.03 -24.08 8.01
N ILE A 500 -4.69 -22.83 8.31
CA ILE A 500 -5.68 -21.75 8.44
C ILE A 500 -6.44 -21.60 7.13
N ALA A 501 -5.72 -21.51 6.00
CA ALA A 501 -6.35 -21.34 4.69
C ALA A 501 -7.25 -22.52 4.28
N HIS A 502 -6.87 -23.74 4.66
CA HIS A 502 -7.70 -24.94 4.46
C HIS A 502 -9.00 -24.83 5.24
N THR A 503 -8.91 -24.45 6.51
CA THR A 503 -10.07 -24.25 7.38
C THR A 503 -11.01 -23.16 6.85
N THR A 504 -10.47 -22.01 6.42
CA THR A 504 -11.27 -20.90 5.91
C THR A 504 -11.99 -21.26 4.61
N ARG A 505 -11.35 -22.04 3.71
CA ARG A 505 -12.01 -22.58 2.51
C ARG A 505 -13.11 -23.57 2.85
N LEU A 506 -12.89 -24.49 3.79
CA LEU A 506 -13.93 -25.42 4.25
C LEU A 506 -15.12 -24.69 4.89
N ALA A 507 -14.88 -23.53 5.50
CA ALA A 507 -15.91 -22.63 5.99
C ALA A 507 -16.64 -21.85 4.86
N GLY A 508 -16.35 -22.14 3.59
CA GLY A 508 -17.00 -21.54 2.43
C GLY A 508 -16.49 -20.15 2.05
N ARG A 509 -15.26 -19.79 2.43
CA ARG A 509 -14.65 -18.50 2.07
C ARG A 509 -13.65 -18.64 0.94
N VAL A 510 -13.74 -17.75 -0.05
CA VAL A 510 -12.71 -17.62 -1.09
C VAL A 510 -11.44 -17.06 -0.45
N THR A 511 -10.45 -17.94 -0.27
CA THR A 511 -9.25 -17.63 0.51
C THR A 511 -8.06 -17.36 -0.40
N GLY A 512 -7.41 -16.21 -0.22
CA GLY A 512 -6.12 -15.90 -0.82
C GLY A 512 -4.97 -16.17 0.15
N VAL A 513 -3.90 -16.79 -0.32
CA VAL A 513 -2.81 -17.30 0.53
C VAL A 513 -1.45 -16.95 -0.06
N THR A 514 -0.52 -16.52 0.79
CA THR A 514 0.91 -16.45 0.45
C THR A 514 1.69 -17.50 1.22
N THR A 515 2.67 -18.15 0.58
CA THR A 515 3.53 -19.18 1.18
C THR A 515 4.96 -19.12 0.64
N THR A 516 5.87 -19.92 1.21
CA THR A 516 7.21 -20.16 0.63
C THR A 516 7.20 -20.79 -0.78
N HIS A 517 6.08 -21.41 -1.20
CA HIS A 517 6.02 -22.11 -2.50
C HIS A 517 5.19 -21.38 -3.57
N GLY A 518 4.36 -20.43 -3.16
CA GLY A 518 3.54 -19.69 -4.11
C GLY A 518 2.44 -18.84 -3.51
N VAL A 519 1.70 -18.19 -4.40
CA VAL A 519 0.43 -17.53 -4.13
C VAL A 519 -0.70 -18.44 -4.60
N TYR A 520 -1.70 -18.62 -3.75
CA TYR A 520 -2.88 -19.44 -4.03
C TYR A 520 -4.15 -18.62 -3.85
N ILE A 521 -5.11 -18.78 -4.76
CA ILE A 521 -6.45 -18.22 -4.65
C ILE A 521 -7.43 -19.39 -4.77
N ASP A 522 -8.21 -19.61 -3.73
CA ASP A 522 -9.19 -20.69 -3.65
C ASP A 522 -8.59 -22.08 -3.97
N GLY A 523 -7.40 -22.34 -3.45
CA GLY A 523 -6.66 -23.59 -3.65
C GLY A 523 -5.93 -23.70 -5.00
N LYS A 524 -6.08 -22.73 -5.92
CA LYS A 524 -5.37 -22.70 -7.21
C LYS A 524 -4.10 -21.88 -7.10
N GLN A 525 -2.96 -22.45 -7.51
CA GLN A 525 -1.70 -21.73 -7.55
C GLN A 525 -1.69 -20.73 -8.72
N ILE A 526 -1.51 -19.44 -8.40
CA ILE A 526 -1.46 -18.35 -9.39
C ILE A 526 -0.01 -17.91 -9.65
N THR A 527 0.88 -18.09 -8.66
CA THR A 527 2.30 -17.76 -8.78
C THR A 527 3.12 -18.81 -8.05
N LYS A 528 4.23 -19.25 -8.66
CA LYS A 528 5.19 -20.20 -8.08
C LYS A 528 6.45 -19.47 -7.61
N GLY A 529 7.03 -19.90 -6.49
CA GLY A 529 8.26 -19.37 -5.92
C GLY A 529 8.07 -18.86 -4.48
N ASP A 530 9.13 -18.32 -3.88
CA ASP A 530 9.05 -17.71 -2.54
C ASP A 530 8.16 -16.46 -2.58
N CYS A 531 6.95 -16.63 -2.06
CA CYS A 531 5.90 -15.62 -2.11
C CYS A 531 5.61 -15.02 -0.73
N THR A 532 6.60 -15.00 0.17
CA THR A 532 6.42 -14.55 1.57
C THR A 532 6.65 -13.05 1.79
N GLY A 533 6.63 -12.26 0.72
CA GLY A 533 6.96 -10.83 0.71
C GLY A 533 5.85 -9.91 0.20
N TYR A 534 6.16 -8.61 0.16
CA TYR A 534 5.23 -7.52 -0.15
C TYR A 534 4.39 -7.77 -1.40
N TRP A 535 5.03 -8.09 -2.54
CA TRP A 535 4.33 -8.21 -3.82
C TRP A 535 3.33 -9.36 -3.86
N SER A 536 3.67 -10.50 -3.27
CA SER A 536 2.77 -11.65 -3.21
C SER A 536 1.55 -11.37 -2.35
N ALA A 537 1.73 -10.68 -1.22
CA ALA A 537 0.62 -10.22 -0.41
C ALA A 537 -0.22 -9.16 -1.15
N ARG A 538 0.41 -8.25 -1.92
CA ARG A 538 -0.32 -7.33 -2.82
C ARG A 538 -1.17 -8.09 -3.84
N THR A 539 -0.64 -9.15 -4.47
CA THR A 539 -1.39 -9.98 -5.42
C THR A 539 -2.68 -10.50 -4.78
N VAL A 540 -2.59 -11.08 -3.58
CA VAL A 540 -3.76 -11.56 -2.81
C VAL A 540 -4.75 -10.42 -2.49
N LEU A 541 -4.26 -9.30 -1.93
CA LEU A 541 -5.12 -8.19 -1.50
C LEU A 541 -5.78 -7.44 -2.67
N SER A 542 -5.20 -7.53 -3.87
CA SER A 542 -5.74 -6.94 -5.11
C SER A 542 -6.66 -7.87 -5.90
N ALA A 543 -6.77 -9.15 -5.52
CA ALA A 543 -7.60 -10.12 -6.24
C ALA A 543 -9.09 -9.91 -5.89
N PRO A 544 -9.96 -9.58 -6.87
CA PRO A 544 -11.36 -9.20 -6.62
C PRO A 544 -12.23 -10.34 -6.08
N GLU A 545 -11.81 -11.59 -6.22
CA GLU A 545 -12.53 -12.74 -5.70
C GLU A 545 -12.22 -13.05 -4.22
N VAL A 546 -11.13 -12.52 -3.66
CA VAL A 546 -10.68 -12.90 -2.31
C VAL A 546 -11.57 -12.29 -1.23
N GLU A 547 -12.10 -13.14 -0.34
CA GLU A 547 -12.93 -12.76 0.80
C GLU A 547 -12.16 -12.74 2.13
N ILE A 548 -11.05 -13.47 2.21
CA ILE A 548 -10.15 -13.53 3.38
C ILE A 548 -8.71 -13.80 2.92
N ALA A 549 -7.74 -13.10 3.50
CA ALA A 549 -6.33 -13.25 3.20
C ALA A 549 -5.59 -13.94 4.35
N VAL A 550 -4.83 -14.99 4.05
CA VAL A 550 -3.95 -15.68 5.00
C VAL A 550 -2.50 -15.54 4.52
N LEU A 551 -1.73 -14.69 5.18
CA LEU A 551 -0.47 -14.18 4.65
C LEU A 551 0.73 -14.71 5.43
N GLU A 552 1.48 -15.65 4.84
CA GLU A 552 2.83 -15.95 5.32
C GLU A 552 3.74 -14.75 5.10
N THR A 553 4.29 -14.22 6.19
CA THR A 553 5.12 -13.01 6.19
C THR A 553 6.51 -13.31 6.75
N ALA A 554 7.49 -13.44 5.85
CA ALA A 554 8.87 -13.75 6.24
C ALA A 554 9.67 -12.48 6.56
N ARG A 555 10.76 -12.66 7.32
CA ARG A 555 11.73 -11.61 7.67
C ARG A 555 12.26 -10.88 6.43
N GLY A 556 12.59 -11.62 5.37
CA GLY A 556 13.06 -11.03 4.11
C GLY A 556 12.03 -10.10 3.46
N GLY A 557 10.74 -10.45 3.51
CA GLY A 557 9.66 -9.60 3.03
C GLY A 557 9.57 -8.27 3.78
N ILE A 558 9.56 -8.35 5.11
CA ILE A 558 9.47 -7.18 6.01
C ILE A 558 10.68 -6.26 5.82
N LEU A 559 11.90 -6.79 5.79
CA LEU A 559 13.12 -5.98 5.68
C LEU A 559 13.36 -5.37 4.31
N LYS A 560 12.88 -6.00 3.24
CA LYS A 560 13.07 -5.50 1.88
C LYS A 560 12.06 -4.43 1.51
N ARG A 561 10.81 -4.53 1.98
CA ARG A 561 9.70 -3.69 1.51
C ARG A 561 8.66 -3.32 2.58
N GLY A 562 8.75 -3.81 3.81
CA GLY A 562 7.68 -3.68 4.81
C GLY A 562 6.47 -4.58 4.51
N LEU A 563 5.40 -4.42 5.29
CA LEU A 563 4.14 -5.13 5.08
C LEU A 563 3.35 -4.56 3.89
N ALA A 564 2.58 -5.42 3.23
CA ALA A 564 1.74 -5.06 2.06
C ALA A 564 0.38 -4.45 2.43
N PHE A 565 0.10 -4.39 3.73
CA PHE A 565 -1.12 -3.93 4.36
C PHE A 565 -0.74 -3.00 5.52
N ASP A 566 -1.60 -2.04 5.82
CA ASP A 566 -1.46 -1.11 6.93
C ASP A 566 -1.78 -1.78 8.28
N ARG A 567 -2.73 -2.71 8.29
CA ARG A 567 -3.11 -3.51 9.46
C ARG A 567 -3.69 -4.86 9.08
N CYS A 568 -3.63 -5.82 10.00
CA CYS A 568 -4.30 -7.11 9.88
C CYS A 568 -5.26 -7.33 11.07
N ASP A 569 -6.23 -8.22 10.93
CA ASP A 569 -7.13 -8.57 12.03
C ASP A 569 -6.38 -9.39 13.08
N VAL A 570 -5.67 -10.43 12.62
CA VAL A 570 -4.93 -11.35 13.48
C VAL A 570 -3.46 -11.42 13.04
N GLY A 571 -2.55 -11.11 13.97
CA GLY A 571 -1.11 -11.27 13.79
C GLY A 571 -0.58 -12.44 14.62
N ILE A 572 0.01 -13.45 13.97
CA ILE A 572 0.48 -14.68 14.62
C ILE A 572 2.01 -14.72 14.61
N VAL A 573 2.62 -14.98 15.79
CA VAL A 573 4.06 -15.24 15.92
C VAL A 573 4.27 -16.63 16.50
N LEU A 574 4.86 -17.52 15.70
CA LEU A 574 5.01 -18.94 16.06
C LEU A 574 6.19 -19.20 16.99
N ASN A 575 7.34 -18.62 16.68
CA ASN A 575 8.61 -18.80 17.39
C ASN A 575 9.68 -17.87 16.81
N VAL A 576 10.73 -17.63 17.60
CA VAL A 576 11.94 -16.92 17.21
C VAL A 576 13.15 -17.78 17.62
N SER A 577 13.70 -18.51 16.65
CA SER A 577 14.96 -19.24 16.80
C SER A 577 16.05 -18.66 15.89
N PRO A 578 17.35 -18.89 16.19
CA PRO A 578 18.45 -18.44 15.34
C PRO A 578 18.28 -18.92 13.90
N ASP A 579 18.18 -17.96 12.98
CA ASP A 579 18.07 -18.20 11.54
C ASP A 579 18.37 -16.89 10.79
N HIS A 580 19.11 -16.98 9.68
CA HIS A 580 19.58 -15.83 8.90
C HIS A 580 20.36 -14.78 9.72
N LEU A 581 21.02 -15.12 10.83
CA LEU A 581 21.81 -14.14 11.58
C LEU A 581 23.05 -13.70 10.78
N GLY A 582 23.42 -12.41 10.90
CA GLY A 582 24.48 -11.76 10.11
C GLY A 582 24.05 -11.29 8.71
N LEU A 583 22.77 -11.43 8.33
CA LEU A 583 22.25 -11.02 7.02
C LEU A 583 21.29 -9.83 7.11
N ASP A 584 21.35 -8.92 6.13
CA ASP A 584 20.53 -7.71 6.00
C ASP A 584 20.44 -6.85 7.28
N GLY A 585 21.46 -6.88 8.14
CA GLY A 585 21.50 -6.08 9.36
C GLY A 585 20.79 -6.65 10.57
N ILE A 586 20.58 -7.96 10.61
CA ILE A 586 20.06 -8.69 11.76
C ILE A 586 21.21 -9.55 12.29
N ASP A 587 21.81 -9.12 13.38
CA ASP A 587 23.02 -9.75 13.92
C ASP A 587 22.68 -10.66 15.11
N THR A 588 21.58 -10.36 15.82
CA THR A 588 21.14 -11.07 17.02
C THR A 588 19.75 -11.68 16.88
N ILE A 589 19.43 -12.62 17.76
CA ILE A 589 18.08 -13.21 17.81
C ILE A 589 17.03 -12.16 18.25
N GLU A 590 17.44 -11.18 19.06
CA GLU A 590 16.62 -10.04 19.46
C GLU A 590 16.29 -9.13 18.27
N ASP A 591 17.24 -8.90 17.36
CA ASP A 591 16.98 -8.17 16.11
C ASP A 591 15.93 -8.92 15.27
N LEU A 592 16.05 -10.25 15.19
CA LEU A 592 15.08 -11.08 14.47
C LEU A 592 13.69 -11.01 15.12
N ALA A 593 13.61 -10.98 16.45
CA ALA A 593 12.36 -10.76 17.18
C ALA A 593 11.76 -9.38 16.85
N GLN A 594 12.57 -8.33 16.75
CA GLN A 594 12.09 -6.99 16.38
C GLN A 594 11.49 -6.96 14.97
N VAL A 595 12.07 -7.69 14.02
CA VAL A 595 11.50 -7.82 12.66
C VAL A 595 10.16 -8.51 12.70
N LYS A 596 10.06 -9.64 13.41
CA LYS A 596 8.82 -10.43 13.50
C LYS A 596 7.72 -9.67 14.24
N ALA A 597 8.08 -8.86 15.23
CA ALA A 597 7.13 -8.05 16.00
C ALA A 597 6.32 -7.07 15.14
N VAL A 598 6.78 -6.70 13.93
CA VAL A 598 5.99 -5.86 13.02
C VAL A 598 4.61 -6.46 12.72
N VAL A 599 4.50 -7.79 12.63
CA VAL A 599 3.23 -8.49 12.34
C VAL A 599 2.19 -8.33 13.46
N PRO A 600 2.44 -8.76 14.72
CA PRO A 600 1.48 -8.57 15.81
C PRO A 600 1.25 -7.10 16.16
N LEU A 601 2.22 -6.21 15.95
CA LEU A 601 2.04 -4.77 16.19
C LEU A 601 1.11 -4.10 15.17
N SER A 602 0.96 -4.69 13.99
CA SER A 602 -0.01 -4.27 12.97
C SER A 602 -1.39 -4.92 13.13
N SER A 603 -1.62 -5.71 14.19
CA SER A 603 -2.93 -6.35 14.41
C SER A 603 -3.96 -5.38 15.01
N THR A 604 -5.24 -5.55 14.68
CA THR A 604 -6.36 -4.75 15.19
C THR A 604 -7.34 -5.51 16.06
N ARG A 605 -7.40 -6.85 15.93
CA ARG A 605 -8.31 -7.67 16.71
C ARG A 605 -7.55 -8.53 17.71
N ALA A 606 -6.54 -9.28 17.25
CA ALA A 606 -5.72 -10.09 18.16
C ALA A 606 -4.26 -10.26 17.73
N ALA A 607 -3.37 -10.32 18.70
CA ALA A 607 -2.02 -10.82 18.56
C ALA A 607 -1.91 -12.22 19.19
N VAL A 608 -1.63 -13.23 18.36
CA VAL A 608 -1.46 -14.62 18.78
C VAL A 608 0.02 -14.91 18.98
N LEU A 609 0.42 -15.24 20.21
CA LEU A 609 1.81 -15.39 20.61
C LEU A 609 2.06 -16.76 21.24
N ASN A 610 3.26 -17.31 21.00
CA ASN A 610 3.70 -18.54 21.67
C ASN A 610 4.06 -18.25 23.13
N ALA A 611 3.42 -18.93 24.09
CA ALA A 611 3.68 -18.78 25.53
C ALA A 611 5.03 -19.42 25.97
N GLU A 612 5.59 -20.31 25.15
CA GLU A 612 6.84 -21.01 25.44
C GLU A 612 8.08 -20.30 24.89
N ASP A 613 7.88 -19.25 24.08
CA ASP A 613 8.95 -18.47 23.49
C ASP A 613 9.07 -17.10 24.19
N PRO A 614 10.12 -16.86 25.00
CA PRO A 614 10.27 -15.63 25.75
C PRO A 614 10.32 -14.37 24.86
N LEU A 615 10.84 -14.47 23.63
CA LEU A 615 10.89 -13.35 22.70
C LEU A 615 9.51 -13.04 22.14
N CYS A 616 8.67 -14.06 21.89
CA CYS A 616 7.27 -13.88 21.55
C CYS A 616 6.50 -13.23 22.70
N VAL A 617 6.65 -13.75 23.93
CA VAL A 617 6.01 -13.19 25.14
C VAL A 617 6.42 -11.73 25.36
N ALA A 618 7.69 -11.37 25.11
CA ALA A 618 8.15 -9.99 25.22
C ALA A 618 7.46 -9.02 24.23
N MET A 619 6.95 -9.50 23.10
CA MET A 619 6.22 -8.67 22.13
C MET A 619 4.90 -8.15 22.70
N ALA A 620 4.26 -8.89 23.62
CA ALA A 620 2.98 -8.52 24.22
C ALA A 620 3.00 -7.11 24.85
N ARG A 621 4.14 -6.69 25.42
CA ARG A 621 4.30 -5.36 26.04
C ARG A 621 4.22 -4.20 25.04
N ARG A 622 4.39 -4.49 23.75
CA ARG A 622 4.39 -3.49 22.67
C ARG A 622 3.08 -3.50 21.89
N VAL A 623 2.30 -4.58 21.99
CA VAL A 623 0.97 -4.68 21.39
C VAL A 623 0.07 -3.60 22.00
N ARG A 624 -0.79 -2.99 21.17
CA ARG A 624 -1.66 -1.92 21.63
C ARG A 624 -2.67 -2.44 22.67
N PRO A 625 -3.03 -1.65 23.70
CA PRO A 625 -3.90 -2.13 24.77
C PRO A 625 -5.32 -2.54 24.33
N ASP A 626 -5.80 -2.03 23.19
CA ASP A 626 -7.10 -2.36 22.60
C ASP A 626 -7.09 -3.64 21.76
N VAL A 627 -5.90 -4.20 21.50
CA VAL A 627 -5.72 -5.45 20.77
C VAL A 627 -5.65 -6.61 21.75
N GLU A 628 -6.44 -7.64 21.49
CA GLU A 628 -6.48 -8.81 22.35
C GLU A 628 -5.19 -9.64 22.26
N LEU A 629 -4.68 -10.08 23.40
CA LEU A 629 -3.59 -11.06 23.45
C LEU A 629 -4.18 -12.47 23.54
N VAL A 630 -3.73 -13.37 22.67
CA VAL A 630 -4.07 -14.78 22.69
C VAL A 630 -2.80 -15.59 22.75
N TYR A 631 -2.67 -16.47 23.74
CA TYR A 631 -1.51 -17.35 23.85
C TYR A 631 -1.80 -18.73 23.30
N PHE A 632 -0.75 -19.40 22.82
CA PHE A 632 -0.79 -20.84 22.62
C PHE A 632 0.41 -21.55 23.26
N SER A 633 0.20 -22.79 23.71
CA SER A 633 1.23 -23.57 24.42
C SER A 633 1.03 -25.08 24.24
N MET A 634 2.13 -25.81 24.06
CA MET A 634 2.18 -27.27 24.18
C MET A 634 2.09 -27.76 25.63
N GLU A 635 2.33 -26.90 26.61
CA GLU A 635 2.28 -27.23 28.05
C GLU A 635 1.14 -26.48 28.76
N ALA A 636 0.16 -27.22 29.30
CA ALA A 636 -0.99 -26.66 30.00
C ALA A 636 -0.64 -25.95 31.32
N ASP A 637 0.49 -26.29 31.92
CA ASP A 637 1.01 -25.72 33.16
C ASP A 637 2.03 -24.60 32.94
N ASN A 638 2.20 -24.13 31.69
CA ASN A 638 3.09 -23.01 31.37
C ASN A 638 2.72 -21.77 32.21
N PRO A 639 3.66 -21.16 32.97
CA PRO A 639 3.33 -20.06 33.87
C PRO A 639 2.79 -18.79 33.19
N VAL A 640 3.19 -18.54 31.94
CA VAL A 640 2.68 -17.39 31.15
C VAL A 640 1.24 -17.66 30.73
N LEU A 641 0.96 -18.88 30.25
CA LEU A 641 -0.39 -19.31 29.89
C LEU A 641 -1.33 -19.26 31.11
N LEU A 642 -0.93 -19.86 32.24
CA LEU A 642 -1.76 -19.92 33.44
C LEU A 642 -2.15 -18.53 33.94
N ARG A 643 -1.18 -17.61 34.04
CA ARG A 643 -1.46 -16.22 34.45
C ARG A 643 -2.44 -15.54 33.49
N HIS A 644 -2.26 -15.72 32.19
CA HIS A 644 -3.15 -15.15 31.18
C HIS A 644 -4.58 -15.69 31.31
N LEU A 645 -4.74 -16.98 31.58
CA LEU A 645 -6.03 -17.61 31.81
C LEU A 645 -6.69 -17.15 33.12
N GLU A 646 -5.92 -16.98 34.20
CA GLU A 646 -6.38 -16.42 35.48
C GLU A 646 -6.91 -14.98 35.33
N GLU A 647 -6.33 -14.21 34.40
CA GLU A 647 -6.77 -12.87 34.02
C GLU A 647 -7.98 -12.87 33.06
N GLY A 648 -8.51 -14.05 32.70
CA GLY A 648 -9.66 -14.22 31.81
C GLY A 648 -9.32 -14.13 30.32
N GLY A 649 -8.04 -14.23 29.97
CA GLY A 649 -7.58 -14.22 28.58
C GLY A 649 -7.96 -15.48 27.80
N ARG A 650 -8.01 -15.39 26.47
CA ARG A 650 -8.25 -16.54 25.60
C ARG A 650 -6.94 -17.23 25.20
N ALA A 651 -6.98 -18.55 25.02
CA ALA A 651 -5.79 -19.32 24.62
C ALA A 651 -6.12 -20.62 23.88
N ALA A 652 -5.11 -21.20 23.22
CA ALA A 652 -5.16 -22.57 22.70
C ALA A 652 -3.99 -23.39 23.26
N TYR A 653 -4.23 -24.49 23.94
CA TYR A 653 -3.16 -25.25 24.56
C TYR A 653 -3.37 -26.76 24.48
N LEU A 654 -2.29 -27.53 24.66
CA LEU A 654 -2.34 -28.99 24.69
C LEU A 654 -2.53 -29.47 26.13
N GLN A 655 -3.53 -30.31 26.35
CA GLN A 655 -3.77 -30.98 27.63
C GLN A 655 -4.25 -32.41 27.36
N ASP A 656 -3.65 -33.39 28.02
CA ASP A 656 -4.05 -34.81 27.92
C ASP A 656 -4.19 -35.33 26.48
N ASN A 657 -3.25 -34.95 25.60
CA ASN A 657 -3.25 -35.22 24.16
C ASN A 657 -4.47 -34.66 23.40
N ALA A 658 -5.07 -33.61 23.92
CA ALA A 658 -6.15 -32.88 23.27
C ALA A 658 -5.80 -31.40 23.11
N ILE A 659 -6.17 -30.84 21.96
CA ILE A 659 -6.15 -29.40 21.74
C ILE A 659 -7.34 -28.81 22.49
N VAL A 660 -7.09 -27.91 23.41
CA VAL A 660 -8.09 -27.20 24.21
C VAL A 660 -8.12 -25.74 23.80
N LEU A 661 -9.32 -25.20 23.59
CA LEU A 661 -9.56 -23.77 23.45
C LEU A 661 -10.13 -23.23 24.75
N ALA A 662 -9.48 -22.21 25.30
CA ALA A 662 -9.96 -21.46 26.44
C ALA A 662 -10.51 -20.10 26.00
N ASP A 663 -11.73 -19.81 26.45
CA ASP A 663 -12.38 -18.50 26.33
C ASP A 663 -12.81 -18.02 27.72
N GLY A 664 -11.95 -17.23 28.36
CA GLY A 664 -12.07 -16.88 29.78
C GLY A 664 -12.08 -18.14 30.65
N ASN A 665 -13.17 -18.33 31.41
CA ASN A 665 -13.33 -19.49 32.29
C ASN A 665 -13.83 -20.76 31.60
N VAL A 666 -14.12 -20.70 30.28
CA VAL A 666 -14.64 -21.85 29.53
C VAL A 666 -13.48 -22.52 28.82
N HIS A 667 -13.22 -23.77 29.17
CA HIS A 667 -12.19 -24.61 28.55
C HIS A 667 -12.88 -25.74 27.80
N GLN A 668 -12.71 -25.78 26.49
CA GLN A 668 -13.33 -26.79 25.64
C GLN A 668 -12.27 -27.61 24.92
N GLU A 669 -12.32 -28.93 25.14
CA GLU A 669 -11.61 -29.89 24.30
C GLU A 669 -12.14 -29.79 22.86
N LEU A 670 -11.26 -29.43 21.93
CA LEU A 670 -11.57 -29.20 20.53
C LEU A 670 -11.44 -30.47 19.70
N LEU A 671 -10.27 -31.12 19.78
CA LEU A 671 -9.99 -32.43 19.18
C LEU A 671 -8.79 -33.08 19.85
N ARG A 672 -8.76 -34.41 19.77
CA ARG A 672 -7.58 -35.20 20.14
C ARG A 672 -6.50 -35.10 19.07
N VAL A 673 -5.23 -35.03 19.47
CA VAL A 673 -4.11 -34.86 18.53
C VAL A 673 -4.00 -36.01 17.53
N GLU A 674 -4.43 -37.22 17.90
CA GLU A 674 -4.45 -38.39 17.01
C GLU A 674 -5.44 -38.22 15.85
N SER A 675 -6.45 -37.36 16.01
CA SER A 675 -7.41 -37.02 14.96
C SER A 675 -6.90 -35.91 14.03
N MET A 676 -5.72 -35.34 14.30
CA MET A 676 -5.07 -34.34 13.46
C MET A 676 -3.98 -35.02 12.61
N PRO A 677 -4.18 -35.25 11.30
CA PRO A 677 -3.26 -36.06 10.49
C PRO A 677 -1.80 -35.58 10.53
N ILE A 678 -1.58 -34.26 10.51
CA ILE A 678 -0.24 -33.67 10.56
C ILE A 678 0.50 -33.88 11.89
N SER A 679 -0.18 -34.34 12.95
CA SER A 679 0.46 -34.68 14.23
C SER A 679 1.20 -36.02 14.19
N MET A 680 1.01 -36.83 13.13
CA MET A 680 1.59 -38.18 13.03
C MET A 680 1.22 -39.08 14.22
N GLY A 681 -0.04 -39.01 14.65
CA GLY A 681 -0.54 -39.73 15.83
C GLY A 681 0.06 -39.19 17.13
N GLY A 682 0.25 -37.88 17.24
CA GLY A 682 0.81 -37.20 18.42
C GLY A 682 2.35 -37.10 18.45
N ARG A 683 3.05 -37.69 17.48
CA ARG A 683 4.53 -37.76 17.44
C ARG A 683 5.19 -36.48 16.94
N ALA A 684 4.56 -35.78 15.99
CA ALA A 684 5.07 -34.54 15.42
C ALA A 684 4.68 -33.34 16.30
N ARG A 685 5.35 -33.18 17.45
CA ARG A 685 5.07 -32.12 18.43
C ARG A 685 5.06 -30.71 17.82
N TYR A 686 5.98 -30.42 16.90
CA TYR A 686 6.02 -29.12 16.20
C TYR A 686 4.77 -28.87 15.33
N ASN A 687 4.14 -29.90 14.77
CA ASN A 687 2.88 -29.76 14.03
C ASN A 687 1.68 -29.63 14.95
N ILE A 688 1.73 -30.18 16.17
CA ILE A 688 0.76 -29.87 17.23
C ILE A 688 0.85 -28.40 17.59
N ALA A 689 2.05 -27.86 17.79
CA ALA A 689 2.24 -26.42 18.04
C ALA A 689 1.72 -25.55 16.88
N ASN A 690 1.97 -25.93 15.62
CA ASN A 690 1.38 -25.25 14.46
C ASN A 690 -0.17 -25.32 14.47
N GLY A 691 -0.73 -26.47 14.86
CA GLY A 691 -2.17 -26.67 15.01
C GLY A 691 -2.78 -25.79 16.11
N LEU A 692 -2.11 -25.67 17.26
CA LEU A 692 -2.51 -24.77 18.36
C LEU A 692 -2.49 -23.31 17.92
N ALA A 693 -1.43 -22.87 17.24
CA ALA A 693 -1.33 -21.51 16.71
C ALA A 693 -2.42 -21.22 15.66
N ALA A 694 -2.70 -22.17 14.77
CA ALA A 694 -3.79 -22.06 13.81
C ALA A 694 -5.16 -21.99 14.51
N ALA A 695 -5.40 -22.84 15.52
CA ALA A 695 -6.63 -22.85 16.30
C ALA A 695 -6.85 -21.52 17.03
N ALA A 696 -5.82 -21.01 17.71
CA ALA A 696 -5.83 -19.70 18.35
C ALA A 696 -6.11 -18.58 17.34
N GLY A 697 -5.45 -18.58 16.18
CA GLY A 697 -5.66 -17.60 15.11
C GLY A 697 -7.06 -17.62 14.51
N LEU A 698 -7.62 -18.80 14.29
CA LEU A 698 -8.98 -18.98 13.76
C LEU A 698 -10.05 -18.60 14.80
N MET A 699 -9.88 -18.99 16.06
CA MET A 699 -10.74 -18.56 17.17
C MET A 699 -10.72 -17.03 17.30
N ALA A 700 -9.51 -16.46 17.27
CA ALA A 700 -9.34 -15.03 17.25
C ALA A 700 -9.99 -14.39 16.02
N ALA A 701 -9.98 -15.01 14.84
CA ALA A 701 -10.67 -14.51 13.64
C ALA A 701 -12.20 -14.75 13.65
N GLY A 702 -12.75 -15.40 14.68
CA GLY A 702 -14.20 -15.60 14.85
C GLY A 702 -14.75 -16.87 14.18
N PHE A 703 -13.91 -17.84 13.83
CA PHE A 703 -14.35 -19.15 13.36
C PHE A 703 -14.85 -20.00 14.52
N SER A 704 -15.90 -20.80 14.28
CA SER A 704 -16.49 -21.67 15.30
C SER A 704 -15.60 -22.89 15.60
N ASN A 705 -15.71 -23.42 16.82
CA ASN A 705 -14.96 -24.61 17.25
C ASN A 705 -15.17 -25.79 16.30
N LEU A 706 -16.37 -25.97 15.74
CA LEU A 706 -16.63 -27.03 14.74
C LEU A 706 -15.83 -26.81 13.45
N GLN A 707 -15.79 -25.59 12.93
CA GLN A 707 -15.01 -25.26 11.73
C GLN A 707 -13.52 -25.48 11.98
N ILE A 708 -13.01 -25.03 13.13
CA ILE A 708 -11.60 -25.20 13.51
C ILE A 708 -11.26 -26.70 13.63
N ALA A 709 -12.05 -27.47 14.39
CA ALA A 709 -11.84 -28.90 14.55
C ALA A 709 -11.85 -29.64 13.21
N THR A 710 -12.81 -29.31 12.34
CA THR A 710 -12.90 -29.91 10.99
C THR A 710 -11.69 -29.57 10.13
N GLY A 711 -11.21 -28.33 10.18
CA GLY A 711 -10.01 -27.91 9.46
C GLY A 711 -8.77 -28.66 9.94
N LEU A 712 -8.58 -28.76 11.26
CA LEU A 712 -7.47 -29.50 11.86
C LEU A 712 -7.52 -31.00 11.55
N SER A 713 -8.71 -31.61 11.57
CA SER A 713 -8.85 -33.06 11.36
C SER A 713 -8.78 -33.51 9.90
N THR A 714 -8.91 -32.60 8.94
CA THR A 714 -8.93 -32.92 7.50
C THR A 714 -7.72 -32.41 6.74
N PHE A 715 -6.89 -31.56 7.35
CA PHE A 715 -5.66 -31.11 6.73
C PHE A 715 -4.59 -32.21 6.78
N VAL A 716 -3.98 -32.49 5.63
CA VAL A 716 -2.94 -33.50 5.46
C VAL A 716 -1.64 -32.85 4.99
N SER A 717 -0.49 -33.48 5.29
CA SER A 717 0.83 -33.01 4.86
C SER A 717 1.38 -33.91 3.75
N ASP A 718 0.91 -33.70 2.51
CA ASP A 718 1.37 -34.43 1.33
C ASP A 718 2.07 -33.51 0.30
N GLY A 719 2.53 -34.09 -0.81
CA GLY A 719 3.25 -33.37 -1.85
C GLY A 719 2.43 -32.29 -2.58
N LYS A 720 1.10 -32.27 -2.41
CA LYS A 720 0.19 -31.31 -3.04
C LYS A 720 -0.28 -30.23 -2.06
N THR A 721 -0.63 -30.63 -0.83
CA THR A 721 -1.23 -29.74 0.17
C THR A 721 -0.20 -28.99 0.99
N ASN A 722 0.93 -29.62 1.34
CA ASN A 722 1.99 -29.05 2.16
C ASN A 722 3.35 -29.64 1.76
N PRO A 723 3.83 -29.34 0.53
CA PRO A 723 5.03 -29.93 -0.01
C PRO A 723 6.26 -29.62 0.84
N LEU A 724 7.15 -30.62 0.97
CA LEU A 724 8.41 -30.54 1.71
C LEU A 724 8.22 -30.19 3.19
N ARG A 725 7.11 -30.59 3.80
CA ARG A 725 6.83 -30.41 5.22
C ARG A 725 6.35 -31.74 5.79
N THR A 726 7.31 -32.56 6.22
CA THR A 726 7.05 -33.86 6.83
C THR A 726 6.22 -34.75 5.89
N ASN A 727 6.60 -34.82 4.61
CA ASN A 727 5.98 -35.75 3.68
C ASN A 727 6.60 -37.13 3.89
N VAL A 728 5.76 -38.11 4.21
CA VAL A 728 6.20 -39.46 4.56
C VAL A 728 5.88 -40.43 3.43
N PHE A 729 6.88 -41.17 3.00
CA PHE A 729 6.81 -42.18 1.95
C PHE A 729 7.39 -43.50 2.44
N GLU A 730 7.09 -44.58 1.72
CA GLU A 730 7.71 -45.89 1.95
C GLU A 730 8.53 -46.28 0.71
N VAL A 731 9.80 -46.59 0.91
CA VAL A 731 10.71 -47.08 -0.15
C VAL A 731 11.37 -48.36 0.35
N ARG A 732 11.09 -49.50 -0.31
CA ARG A 732 11.66 -50.81 0.07
C ARG A 732 11.48 -51.21 1.55
N GLY A 733 10.39 -50.77 2.19
CA GLY A 733 10.14 -51.00 3.61
C GLY A 733 10.91 -50.09 4.57
N VAL A 734 11.58 -49.05 4.05
CA VAL A 734 12.16 -47.92 4.81
C VAL A 734 11.13 -46.78 4.83
N THR A 735 10.94 -46.17 5.99
CA THR A 735 10.11 -44.96 6.10
C THR A 735 10.94 -43.74 5.75
N VAL A 736 10.58 -43.04 4.66
CA VAL A 736 11.31 -41.87 4.19
C VAL A 736 10.53 -40.60 4.50
N ILE A 737 11.15 -39.67 5.20
CA ILE A 737 10.57 -38.37 5.56
C ILE A 737 11.29 -37.29 4.78
N VAL A 738 10.56 -36.57 3.93
CA VAL A 738 11.09 -35.42 3.19
C VAL A 738 10.61 -34.12 3.83
N ASP A 739 11.55 -33.25 4.20
CA ASP A 739 11.29 -32.00 4.91
C ASP A 739 12.19 -30.83 4.44
N TYR A 740 11.84 -29.61 4.85
CA TYR A 740 12.53 -28.36 4.54
C TYR A 740 13.34 -27.82 5.74
N ALA A 741 13.44 -28.60 6.81
CA ALA A 741 14.29 -28.30 7.95
C ALA A 741 15.72 -27.94 7.48
N HIS A 742 16.23 -26.80 7.94
CA HIS A 742 17.52 -26.26 7.50
C HIS A 742 18.25 -25.46 8.60
N ASN A 743 17.74 -25.50 9.83
CA ASN A 743 18.35 -24.85 11.00
C ASN A 743 18.38 -25.82 12.18
N PRO A 744 19.23 -25.58 13.20
CA PRO A 744 19.42 -26.50 14.31
C PRO A 744 18.12 -26.90 15.03
N ALA A 745 17.23 -25.94 15.29
CA ALA A 745 15.96 -26.20 15.97
C ALA A 745 15.03 -27.11 15.15
N ALA A 746 14.96 -26.89 13.82
CA ALA A 746 14.18 -27.73 12.92
C ALA A 746 14.74 -29.16 12.83
N TYR A 747 16.06 -29.32 12.75
CA TYR A 747 16.70 -30.64 12.76
C TYR A 747 16.45 -31.42 14.05
N ALA A 748 16.55 -30.77 15.20
CA ALA A 748 16.28 -31.40 16.49
C ALA A 748 14.83 -31.92 16.57
N ALA A 749 13.86 -31.09 16.19
CA ALA A 749 12.43 -31.45 16.21
C ALA A 749 12.09 -32.57 15.20
N LEU A 750 12.70 -32.53 14.01
CA LEU A 750 12.49 -33.54 12.97
C LEU A 750 13.07 -34.90 13.38
N ALA A 751 14.29 -34.92 13.95
CA ALA A 751 14.93 -36.14 14.41
C ALA A 751 14.19 -36.77 15.61
N GLU A 752 13.69 -35.96 16.55
CA GLU A 752 12.88 -36.44 17.67
C GLU A 752 11.60 -37.14 17.20
N MET A 753 10.89 -36.51 16.25
CA MET A 753 9.71 -37.11 15.64
C MET A 753 10.06 -38.39 14.88
N ALA A 754 11.10 -38.36 14.05
CA ALA A 754 11.52 -39.51 13.25
C ALA A 754 11.89 -40.72 14.13
N ARG A 755 12.61 -40.50 15.23
CA ARG A 755 12.97 -41.54 16.20
C ARG A 755 11.75 -42.18 16.88
N SER A 756 10.66 -41.42 17.04
CA SER A 756 9.42 -41.91 17.66
C SER A 756 8.53 -42.73 16.73
N LEU A 757 8.79 -42.73 15.41
CA LEU A 757 8.00 -43.46 14.42
C LEU A 757 8.30 -44.97 14.45
N LEU A 758 9.59 -45.34 14.40
CA LEU A 758 10.02 -46.72 14.32
C LEU A 758 11.29 -46.95 15.17
N PRO A 759 11.47 -48.18 15.70
CA PRO A 759 12.61 -48.52 16.56
C PRO A 759 13.90 -48.82 15.80
N GLY A 760 13.89 -48.79 14.46
CA GLY A 760 15.05 -49.04 13.61
C GLY A 760 16.10 -47.93 13.65
N GLN A 761 17.10 -48.05 12.78
CA GLN A 761 18.13 -47.04 12.59
C GLN A 761 17.51 -45.76 12.02
N LEU A 762 18.06 -44.61 12.42
CA LEU A 762 17.68 -43.30 11.92
C LEU A 762 18.82 -42.72 11.09
N VAL A 763 18.62 -42.66 9.77
CA VAL A 763 19.58 -42.13 8.80
C VAL A 763 19.19 -40.70 8.41
N GLY A 764 20.11 -39.75 8.52
CA GLY A 764 19.88 -38.35 8.17
C GLY A 764 20.65 -37.94 6.93
N ILE A 765 19.96 -37.48 5.89
CA ILE A 765 20.55 -36.75 4.75
C ILE A 765 20.29 -35.27 4.98
N VAL A 766 21.34 -34.55 5.38
CA VAL A 766 21.23 -33.19 5.93
C VAL A 766 22.12 -32.20 5.19
N THR A 767 21.71 -30.94 5.25
CA THR A 767 22.50 -29.79 4.77
C THR A 767 21.96 -28.49 5.33
N ALA A 768 22.63 -27.38 5.03
CA ALA A 768 22.07 -26.05 5.21
C ALA A 768 22.58 -25.14 4.08
N PRO A 769 21.84 -24.04 3.75
CA PRO A 769 22.28 -23.09 2.74
C PRO A 769 23.68 -22.51 3.03
N GLY A 770 24.47 -22.25 1.99
CA GLY A 770 25.85 -21.77 2.15
C GLY A 770 26.01 -20.33 2.67
N ASP A 771 24.94 -19.52 2.65
CA ASP A 771 24.89 -18.15 3.18
C ASP A 771 24.71 -18.09 4.70
N ARG A 772 24.70 -19.23 5.40
CA ARG A 772 24.73 -19.32 6.86
C ARG A 772 26.13 -19.02 7.40
N ARG A 773 26.19 -18.54 8.64
CA ARG A 773 27.47 -18.32 9.34
C ARG A 773 28.12 -19.66 9.65
N ASP A 774 29.44 -19.67 9.75
CA ASP A 774 30.20 -20.90 10.02
C ASP A 774 29.75 -21.58 11.33
N GLU A 775 29.48 -20.77 12.37
CA GLU A 775 28.97 -21.26 13.65
C GLU A 775 27.60 -21.94 13.55
N ASP A 776 26.72 -21.45 12.66
CA ASP A 776 25.40 -22.04 12.45
C ASP A 776 25.52 -23.40 11.74
N LEU A 777 26.43 -23.51 10.76
CA LEU A 777 26.70 -24.76 10.03
C LEU A 777 27.34 -25.82 10.94
N LEU A 778 28.30 -25.41 11.77
CA LEU A 778 28.90 -26.27 12.80
C LEU A 778 27.82 -26.78 13.77
N GLU A 779 26.90 -25.91 14.19
CA GLU A 779 25.83 -26.28 15.12
C GLU A 779 24.83 -27.26 14.51
N VAL A 780 24.48 -27.10 13.21
CA VAL A 780 23.69 -28.11 12.48
C VAL A 780 24.37 -29.47 12.55
N GLY A 781 25.67 -29.52 12.29
CA GLY A 781 26.48 -30.74 12.42
C GLY A 781 26.38 -31.39 13.79
N ARG A 782 26.59 -30.61 14.86
CA ARG A 782 26.50 -31.10 16.25
C ARG A 782 25.12 -31.66 16.58
N ILE A 783 24.06 -30.94 16.23
CA ILE A 783 22.68 -31.34 16.51
C ILE A 783 22.29 -32.62 15.79
N CYS A 784 22.70 -32.75 14.53
CA CYS A 784 22.41 -33.92 13.73
C CYS A 784 23.20 -35.15 14.22
N ALA A 785 24.51 -35.03 14.43
CA ALA A 785 25.34 -36.15 14.90
C ALA A 785 24.92 -36.68 16.28
N ALA A 786 24.33 -35.83 17.12
CA ALA A 786 23.80 -36.25 18.42
C ALA A 786 22.49 -37.07 18.34
N ARG A 787 21.82 -37.13 17.18
CA ARG A 787 20.45 -37.67 17.06
C ARG A 787 20.26 -38.71 15.95
N PHE A 788 21.01 -38.58 14.86
CA PHE A 788 21.03 -39.55 13.76
C PHE A 788 22.11 -40.60 14.01
N ASP A 789 21.81 -41.85 13.67
CA ASP A 789 22.77 -42.96 13.80
C ASP A 789 23.79 -42.95 12.65
N GLU A 790 23.31 -42.59 11.45
CA GLU A 790 24.09 -42.40 10.23
C GLU A 790 23.80 -41.00 9.68
N LEU A 791 24.84 -40.27 9.26
CA LEU A 791 24.71 -38.91 8.76
C LEU A 791 25.37 -38.75 7.39
N VAL A 792 24.56 -38.46 6.37
CA VAL A 792 25.01 -38.10 5.03
C VAL A 792 24.86 -36.60 4.85
N VAL A 793 25.96 -35.91 4.54
CA VAL A 793 25.96 -34.45 4.36
C VAL A 793 26.18 -34.11 2.89
N TYR A 794 25.22 -33.35 2.32
CA TYR A 794 25.24 -32.92 0.92
C TYR A 794 25.24 -31.40 0.77
N GLU A 795 25.51 -30.90 -0.43
CA GLU A 795 25.48 -29.46 -0.73
C GLU A 795 24.12 -29.07 -1.32
N SER A 796 23.39 -28.15 -0.67
CA SER A 796 22.15 -27.60 -1.24
C SER A 796 22.42 -26.48 -2.25
N SER A 797 22.62 -25.27 -1.75
CA SER A 797 22.88 -24.07 -2.54
C SER A 797 24.05 -23.31 -1.93
N SER A 798 25.10 -23.12 -2.73
CA SER A 798 26.36 -22.53 -2.27
C SER A 798 26.24 -21.08 -1.81
N ARG A 799 25.35 -20.29 -2.45
CA ARG A 799 25.03 -18.89 -2.09
C ARG A 799 26.25 -18.01 -1.75
N GLY A 800 27.32 -18.15 -2.52
CA GLY A 800 28.55 -17.37 -2.36
C GLY A 800 29.66 -18.07 -1.56
N ARG A 801 29.37 -19.18 -0.87
CA ARG A 801 30.38 -20.07 -0.29
C ARG A 801 30.98 -20.98 -1.36
N ALA A 802 32.23 -21.43 -1.17
CA ALA A 802 32.85 -22.42 -2.06
C ALA A 802 32.07 -23.75 -2.00
N TYR A 803 31.94 -24.44 -3.15
CA TYR A 803 31.25 -25.72 -3.25
C TYR A 803 31.85 -26.76 -2.31
N GLY A 804 31.01 -27.42 -1.49
CA GLY A 804 31.43 -28.35 -0.45
C GLY A 804 31.85 -27.68 0.85
N GLY A 805 32.02 -26.35 0.88
CA GLY A 805 32.41 -25.63 2.09
C GLY A 805 31.35 -25.66 3.20
N ALA A 806 30.06 -25.75 2.84
CA ALA A 806 29.00 -25.94 3.84
C ALA A 806 29.02 -27.37 4.38
N VAL A 807 29.21 -28.35 3.50
CA VAL A 807 29.35 -29.78 3.84
C VAL A 807 30.48 -30.00 4.84
N ASP A 808 31.65 -29.43 4.56
CA ASP A 808 32.85 -29.62 5.37
C ASP A 808 32.67 -29.05 6.79
N LEU A 809 31.99 -27.91 6.94
CA LEU A 809 31.69 -27.33 8.25
C LEU A 809 30.64 -28.13 9.03
N ILE A 810 29.60 -28.62 8.37
CA ILE A 810 28.60 -29.47 9.02
C ILE A 810 29.27 -30.76 9.51
N LEU A 811 30.12 -31.38 8.70
CA LEU A 811 30.89 -32.56 9.10
C LEU A 811 31.86 -32.25 10.25
N GLN A 812 32.55 -31.11 10.20
CA GLN A 812 33.41 -30.68 11.30
C GLN A 812 32.62 -30.50 12.61
N GLY A 813 31.40 -30.00 12.55
CA GLY A 813 30.50 -29.91 13.69
C GLY A 813 30.08 -31.29 14.22
N ALA A 814 29.76 -32.21 13.32
CA ALA A 814 29.42 -33.59 13.67
C ALA A 814 30.60 -34.32 14.35
N GLU A 815 31.81 -34.20 13.81
CA GLU A 815 33.04 -34.80 14.37
C GLU A 815 33.33 -34.33 15.80
N GLN A 816 32.91 -33.12 16.19
CA GLN A 816 33.08 -32.62 17.56
C GLN A 816 32.24 -33.38 18.59
N VAL A 817 31.17 -34.06 18.16
CA VAL A 817 30.24 -34.79 19.03
C VAL A 817 30.58 -36.29 19.07
N VAL A 818 30.75 -36.90 17.90
CA VAL A 818 30.93 -38.37 17.79
C VAL A 818 32.36 -38.80 17.50
N GLY A 819 33.28 -37.86 17.26
CA GLY A 819 34.63 -38.14 16.77
C GLY A 819 34.64 -38.47 15.28
N LYS A 820 35.80 -38.89 14.77
CA LYS A 820 35.91 -39.44 13.41
C LYS A 820 35.42 -40.88 13.40
N THR A 821 34.34 -41.13 12.67
CA THR A 821 33.68 -42.43 12.59
C THR A 821 33.31 -42.75 11.14
N ASP A 822 33.02 -44.02 10.86
CA ASP A 822 32.52 -44.47 9.55
C ASP A 822 31.02 -44.16 9.34
N THR A 823 30.38 -43.49 10.32
CA THR A 823 28.96 -43.10 10.29
C THR A 823 28.71 -41.67 9.78
N LEU A 824 29.78 -40.96 9.43
CA LEU A 824 29.75 -39.61 8.86
C LEU A 824 30.15 -39.66 7.39
N HIS A 825 29.20 -39.39 6.50
CA HIS A 825 29.38 -39.54 5.05
C HIS A 825 29.37 -38.18 4.36
N ARG A 826 30.41 -37.94 3.56
CA ARG A 826 30.54 -36.75 2.73
C ARG A 826 30.11 -37.07 1.30
N GLU A 827 28.92 -36.64 0.91
CA GLU A 827 28.44 -36.77 -0.47
C GLU A 827 27.80 -35.48 -0.94
N PRO A 828 28.56 -34.56 -1.58
CA PRO A 828 28.05 -33.25 -1.97
C PRO A 828 26.93 -33.29 -3.01
N GLU A 829 26.85 -34.32 -3.85
CA GLU A 829 25.82 -34.43 -4.88
C GLU A 829 24.52 -34.98 -4.27
N VAL A 830 23.41 -34.25 -4.43
CA VAL A 830 22.16 -34.57 -3.72
C VAL A 830 21.55 -35.90 -4.15
N GLY A 831 21.62 -36.26 -5.43
CA GLY A 831 21.14 -37.54 -5.93
C GLY A 831 21.92 -38.71 -5.34
N GLU A 832 23.25 -38.66 -5.42
CA GLU A 832 24.14 -39.65 -4.82
C GLU A 832 23.97 -39.75 -3.30
N ALA A 833 23.81 -38.61 -2.61
CA ALA A 833 23.58 -38.60 -1.16
C ALA A 833 22.28 -39.31 -0.77
N ILE A 834 21.21 -39.14 -1.56
CA ILE A 834 19.94 -39.85 -1.36
C ILE A 834 20.12 -41.35 -1.59
N ARG A 835 20.82 -41.73 -2.67
CA ARG A 835 21.08 -43.16 -2.96
C ARG A 835 21.94 -43.80 -1.88
N LEU A 836 22.97 -43.09 -1.41
CA LEU A 836 23.83 -43.52 -0.32
C LEU A 836 23.04 -43.69 0.98
N GLY A 837 22.26 -42.69 1.40
CA GLY A 837 21.44 -42.76 2.60
C GLY A 837 20.47 -43.95 2.57
N LEU A 838 19.81 -44.20 1.44
CA LEU A 838 18.94 -45.38 1.28
C LEU A 838 19.70 -46.70 1.32
N SER A 839 20.95 -46.75 0.85
CA SER A 839 21.78 -47.96 0.91
C SER A 839 22.25 -48.31 2.32
N LEU A 840 22.26 -47.33 3.23
CA LEU A 840 22.58 -47.51 4.65
C LEU A 840 21.37 -48.05 5.45
N CYS A 841 20.16 -48.00 4.90
CA CYS A 841 18.94 -48.40 5.59
C CYS A 841 18.58 -49.89 5.36
N GLU A 842 18.04 -50.52 6.39
CA GLU A 842 17.34 -51.80 6.35
C GLU A 842 15.82 -51.64 6.49
N ARG A 843 15.08 -52.73 6.27
CA ARG A 843 13.61 -52.73 6.43
C ARG A 843 13.25 -52.45 7.89
N GLY A 844 12.44 -51.41 8.13
CA GLY A 844 12.06 -50.96 9.46
C GLY A 844 12.82 -49.72 9.95
N ASP A 845 13.79 -49.25 9.17
CA ASP A 845 14.52 -48.01 9.44
C ASP A 845 13.77 -46.76 8.97
N VAL A 846 14.25 -45.61 9.44
CA VAL A 846 13.74 -44.29 9.08
C VAL A 846 14.84 -43.48 8.44
N LEU A 847 14.57 -42.94 7.25
CA LEU A 847 15.44 -42.03 6.55
C LEU A 847 14.82 -40.63 6.51
N VAL A 848 15.58 -39.63 6.91
CA VAL A 848 15.17 -38.22 6.86
C VAL A 848 15.97 -37.52 5.77
N PHE A 849 15.29 -37.05 4.73
CA PHE A 849 15.85 -36.15 3.72
C PHE A 849 15.39 -34.72 4.01
N ALA A 850 16.28 -33.91 4.55
CA ALA A 850 15.99 -32.54 4.97
C ALA A 850 16.55 -31.49 4.00
N CYS A 851 16.07 -30.26 4.11
CA CYS A 851 16.42 -29.12 3.24
C CYS A 851 16.21 -29.43 1.74
N GLY A 852 15.22 -30.27 1.42
CA GLY A 852 14.88 -30.60 0.03
C GLY A 852 14.47 -29.36 -0.77
N SER A 853 14.94 -29.24 -2.00
CA SER A 853 14.59 -28.14 -2.91
C SER A 853 13.29 -28.42 -3.70
N SER A 854 13.05 -29.69 -4.03
CA SER A 854 11.80 -30.19 -4.58
C SER A 854 11.65 -31.68 -4.30
N LEU A 855 10.41 -32.18 -4.32
CA LEU A 855 10.14 -33.61 -4.25
C LEU A 855 10.60 -34.35 -5.51
N ASP A 856 10.71 -33.67 -6.65
CA ASP A 856 11.22 -34.24 -7.91
C ASP A 856 12.68 -34.69 -7.79
N VAL A 857 13.51 -33.96 -7.03
CA VAL A 857 14.92 -34.36 -6.79
C VAL A 857 14.96 -35.72 -6.11
N PHE A 858 14.12 -35.90 -5.08
CA PHE A 858 14.01 -37.18 -4.38
C PHE A 858 13.49 -38.29 -5.30
N VAL A 859 12.39 -38.05 -6.02
CA VAL A 859 11.81 -39.01 -6.97
C VAL A 859 12.81 -39.45 -8.04
N ASN A 860 13.57 -38.51 -8.60
CA ASN A 860 14.55 -38.80 -9.65
C ASN A 860 15.72 -39.62 -9.10
N ALA A 861 16.23 -39.28 -7.91
CA ALA A 861 17.32 -40.02 -7.27
C ALA A 861 16.94 -41.49 -7.02
N ILE A 862 15.73 -41.73 -6.49
CA ILE A 862 15.27 -43.09 -6.20
C ILE A 862 14.85 -43.86 -7.46
N ARG A 863 14.51 -43.20 -8.57
CA ARG A 863 14.07 -43.88 -9.81
C ARG A 863 15.11 -44.85 -10.36
N GLU A 864 16.40 -44.54 -10.19
CA GLU A 864 17.48 -45.44 -10.62
C GLU A 864 17.62 -46.68 -9.73
N MET A 865 17.22 -46.58 -8.46
CA MET A 865 17.27 -47.69 -7.51
C MET A 865 15.97 -48.50 -7.53
N ASP A 866 14.83 -47.82 -7.36
CA ASP A 866 13.49 -48.40 -7.22
C ASP A 866 12.49 -47.63 -8.10
N PRO A 867 12.42 -47.97 -9.41
CA PRO A 867 11.50 -47.34 -10.35
C PRO A 867 10.03 -47.41 -9.91
N GLU A 868 9.61 -48.50 -9.27
CA GLU A 868 8.23 -48.72 -8.85
C GLU A 868 7.84 -47.76 -7.71
N SER A 869 8.67 -47.65 -6.67
CA SER A 869 8.46 -46.65 -5.61
C SER A 869 8.52 -45.23 -6.16
N ALA A 870 9.42 -44.95 -7.11
CA ALA A 870 9.54 -43.64 -7.74
C ALA A 870 8.26 -43.24 -8.49
N GLU A 871 7.67 -44.14 -9.28
CA GLU A 871 6.41 -43.89 -9.99
C GLU A 871 5.24 -43.68 -9.02
N ARG A 872 5.15 -44.52 -7.97
CA ARG A 872 4.13 -44.41 -6.93
C ARG A 872 4.21 -43.07 -6.19
N ILE A 873 5.42 -42.63 -5.84
CA ILE A 873 5.64 -41.36 -5.14
C ILE A 873 5.40 -40.18 -6.10
N ALA A 874 5.86 -40.25 -7.35
CA ALA A 874 5.60 -39.23 -8.36
C ALA A 874 4.09 -38.93 -8.50
N ALA A 875 3.24 -39.96 -8.51
CA ALA A 875 1.78 -39.81 -8.58
C ALA A 875 1.17 -39.07 -7.36
N GLN A 876 1.82 -39.17 -6.19
CA GLN A 876 1.40 -38.47 -4.97
C GLN A 876 1.85 -37.00 -4.95
N VAL A 877 2.98 -36.69 -5.59
CA VAL A 877 3.55 -35.33 -5.67
C VAL A 877 2.76 -34.45 -6.66
N GLY A 878 2.19 -35.04 -7.71
CA GLY A 878 1.35 -34.35 -8.69
C GLY A 878 2.08 -34.07 -9.98
#